data_AF-A0A2V9QEC3-F1
#
_entry.id   AF-A0A2V9QEC3-F1
#
_cell.length_a   1.000
_cell.length_b   1.000
_cell.length_c   1.000
_cell.angle_alpha   90.00
_cell.angle_beta   90.00
_cell.angle_gamma   90.00
#
_symmetry.space_group_name_H-M   'P 1'
#
loop_
_entity.id
_entity.type
_entity.pdbx_description
1 polymer ?
#
loop_
_entity_poly.entity_id
_entity_poly.type
_entity_poly.pdbx_seq_one_letter_code
_entity_poly.pdbx_strand_id
1 'polypeptide(L)'
;MVDRLAAGTIRTGGTQMKNSRRNPDSLPVAVRVYPTRPNLEKTARSNKKWKRPEAMLVFDTETRIDATQRLTFGSYRFIVDGVCLEEALFYGDDLPKEDLDILENYVKTHEADAINKKLRLLTRREFVDKLFRAAYKGRCLVVAFNLPFDASRVAYDCTTARGRFAGGFALELWSYIDKNGRETVNPHRPRIAIKHIDSKRALKGFTARKSPDDVDLIPEDSESGKPQRGYRFRGHFLDLRTLAFALTDRGYSLESACEAFGVVHPKKSAGQHGIVTEDYIAYNLRDCLATSELAEKLLQEYDKHPITLQPTKAYSPASIGKAYLRAMGITPVLERQPDFPNKYLGYAQSAFIGGRTSAHIRKIAASVVYTDFLSMYPTVNRLMDLWRFVIAREIHVVEHCQAEIEKFLKELNDETLFHADAWKHLTAFVRVLPDGDILPVRAKFNRVSNDWQVGVNHLYADANNPLWFSLPDVAASVLLTGRIPKIVDAFRIEARGILPALDPVKLRGVVAVDPRSQDFFKIVIEERKRLSSRTDLSEIEKSRLDKALRVLANATSYGIYAEMSRQESDHKVEVTCHGIDAKPFICRVSHPDLAGEFCFPPLASLITGSARLMLVLLECSVREKGGTYTMEDTDSMAILSTKRGGKVSCPGGPVTALSWKQVREISDRFAAINPYDRDAIPGSILKIENDNFDPITRKQRQLYCLAISAKRYALFLLENGKLALLRASCSFCGRKNKPGVRECVNCQKPIHVNNEEDRWSEHGLGHLMNPTDPESEDREWIARVWQRIISTALGQPAEKLVFEKIPAVGRITVSSPAVIRPLGNLNLGKPYRDQIKPFNFLLSWHVKPLGCPLGTDPERFHLVGQYETDSRKWLSGDWIDQYSGRSYRITTTDHHGSRRTARVKTYGDVATEYEFHPESKCAGVDGKVCDKQTIGLLQRRHIRVEQIKYIGKESNSLERC
;
A
#
# COMPACT_ATOMS: atom_id res chain seq x y z
N MET A 1 67.70 -51.00 18.11
CA MET A 1 67.44 -50.91 19.56
C MET A 1 66.44 -49.79 19.78
N VAL A 2 65.15 -50.14 19.87
CA VAL A 2 64.34 -50.20 21.10
C VAL A 2 63.67 -48.86 21.41
N ASP A 3 62.36 -48.82 21.10
CA ASP A 3 61.22 -48.29 21.85
C ASP A 3 61.42 -47.24 22.97
N ARG A 4 60.60 -46.16 22.93
CA ARG A 4 59.37 -46.03 23.76
C ARG A 4 58.71 -44.64 23.65
N LEU A 5 57.51 -44.63 23.07
CA LEU A 5 56.23 -44.06 23.55
C LEU A 5 56.18 -42.76 24.40
N ALA A 6 55.46 -41.79 23.80
CA ALA A 6 54.26 -41.08 24.29
C ALA A 6 54.33 -40.06 25.46
N ALA A 7 54.04 -38.79 25.14
CA ALA A 7 52.84 -38.02 25.57
C ALA A 7 52.99 -36.53 25.18
N GLY A 8 52.02 -35.97 24.44
CA GLY A 8 52.05 -34.55 24.05
C GLY A 8 50.78 -34.09 23.35
N THR A 9 49.91 -33.44 24.13
CA THR A 9 48.57 -32.94 23.84
C THR A 9 48.44 -32.12 22.55
N ILE A 10 47.50 -32.51 21.67
CA ILE A 10 47.10 -31.75 20.49
C ILE A 10 46.28 -30.54 20.93
N ARG A 11 46.86 -29.33 20.85
CA ARG A 11 46.11 -28.07 20.89
C ARG A 11 45.41 -27.86 19.55
N THR A 12 44.08 -27.88 19.56
CA THR A 12 43.24 -27.45 18.44
C THR A 12 43.39 -25.94 18.25
N GLY A 13 44.10 -25.54 17.19
CA GLY A 13 44.24 -24.15 16.80
C GLY A 13 42.92 -23.59 16.28
N GLY A 14 42.23 -22.81 17.11
CA GLY A 14 41.14 -21.94 16.69
C GLY A 14 41.70 -20.77 15.88
N THR A 15 41.37 -20.71 14.60
CA THR A 15 41.68 -19.58 13.72
C THR A 15 40.83 -18.37 14.15
N GLN A 16 41.36 -17.53 15.03
CA GLN A 16 40.86 -16.17 15.22
C GLN A 16 41.09 -15.40 13.90
N MET A 17 40.03 -15.23 13.10
CA MET A 17 40.02 -14.19 12.07
C MET A 17 40.22 -12.84 12.77
N LYS A 18 41.37 -12.21 12.52
CA LYS A 18 41.65 -10.83 12.94
C LYS A 18 40.56 -9.92 12.36
N ASN A 19 39.68 -9.40 13.22
CA ASN A 19 38.83 -8.26 12.94
C ASN A 19 39.72 -7.04 12.63
N SER A 20 40.10 -6.84 11.37
CA SER A 20 40.55 -5.53 10.92
C SER A 20 39.37 -4.58 11.11
N ARG A 21 39.45 -3.65 12.07
CA ARG A 21 38.43 -2.62 12.31
C ARG A 21 38.34 -1.75 11.06
N ARG A 22 37.44 -2.12 10.15
CA ARG A 22 37.17 -1.38 8.93
C ARG A 22 36.51 -0.05 9.30
N ASN A 23 36.99 1.04 8.71
CA ASN A 23 36.42 2.36 9.01
C ASN A 23 34.93 2.39 8.60
N PRO A 24 34.02 2.76 9.52
CA PRO A 24 32.60 2.83 9.21
C PRO A 24 32.31 3.95 8.22
N ASP A 25 31.36 3.72 7.31
CA ASP A 25 30.87 4.72 6.38
C ASP A 25 30.10 5.79 7.14
N SER A 26 30.54 7.05 7.07
CA SER A 26 29.81 8.17 7.65
C SER A 26 28.63 8.53 6.75
N LEU A 27 27.40 8.42 7.26
CA LEU A 27 26.18 8.71 6.53
C LEU A 27 25.25 9.60 7.36
N PRO A 28 24.45 10.47 6.70
CA PRO A 28 23.34 11.11 7.36
C PRO A 28 22.26 10.06 7.69
N VAL A 29 21.69 10.17 8.89
CA VAL A 29 20.58 9.35 9.37
C VAL A 29 19.33 10.20 9.55
N ALA A 30 18.15 9.61 9.35
CA ALA A 30 16.89 10.32 9.51
C ALA A 30 16.00 9.70 10.59
N VAL A 31 15.53 10.56 11.49
CA VAL A 31 14.69 10.20 12.63
C VAL A 31 13.33 10.88 12.47
N ARG A 32 12.26 10.12 12.72
CA ARG A 32 10.90 10.65 12.65
C ARG A 32 10.57 11.42 13.91
N VAL A 33 9.90 12.56 13.75
CA VAL A 33 9.37 13.34 14.87
C VAL A 33 7.87 13.19 14.99
N TYR A 34 7.34 13.46 16.19
CA TYR A 34 5.93 13.55 16.49
C TYR A 34 5.51 15.04 16.49
N PRO A 35 4.85 15.52 15.43
CA PRO A 35 4.37 16.90 15.36
C PRO A 35 3.04 17.08 16.09
N THR A 36 2.93 18.19 16.83
CA THR A 36 1.70 18.67 17.44
C THR A 36 1.39 20.08 16.96
N ARG A 37 0.11 20.45 16.98
CA ARG A 37 -0.33 21.80 16.65
C ARG A 37 -1.30 22.29 17.72
N PRO A 38 -1.06 23.47 18.32
CA PRO A 38 -2.00 24.05 19.27
C PRO A 38 -3.33 24.38 18.59
N ASN A 39 -4.44 24.15 19.30
CA ASN A 39 -5.81 24.52 18.90
C ASN A 39 -6.35 23.87 17.62
N LEU A 40 -6.10 22.58 17.39
CA LEU A 40 -6.93 21.81 16.47
C LEU A 40 -8.30 21.57 17.11
N GLU A 41 -9.33 22.27 16.61
CA GLU A 41 -10.71 21.89 16.90
C GLU A 41 -10.94 20.43 16.46
N LYS A 42 -11.07 19.53 17.44
CA LYS A 42 -11.53 18.17 17.20
C LYS A 42 -13.00 18.29 16.81
N THR A 43 -13.33 17.94 15.57
CA THR A 43 -14.73 17.86 15.14
C THR A 43 -15.38 16.70 15.88
N ALA A 44 -16.37 17.01 16.73
CA ALA A 44 -17.18 15.99 17.39
C ALA A 44 -17.81 15.08 16.32
N ARG A 45 -17.62 13.77 16.46
CA ARG A 45 -18.19 12.78 15.55
C ARG A 45 -19.54 12.33 16.10
N SER A 46 -20.56 12.34 15.25
CA SER A 46 -21.87 11.81 15.61
C SER A 46 -21.78 10.29 15.79
N ASN A 47 -22.21 9.79 16.95
CA ASN A 47 -22.36 8.36 17.21
C ASN A 47 -23.69 7.80 16.68
N LYS A 48 -24.51 8.65 16.04
CA LYS A 48 -25.82 8.25 15.52
C LYS A 48 -25.66 7.32 14.32
N LYS A 49 -26.50 6.29 14.27
CA LYS A 49 -26.61 5.40 13.13
C LYS A 49 -27.14 6.21 11.94
N TRP A 50 -26.35 6.28 10.88
CA TRP A 50 -26.78 6.95 9.65
C TRP A 50 -27.88 6.13 8.98
N LYS A 51 -29.01 6.77 8.68
CA LYS A 51 -30.04 6.19 7.81
C LYS A 51 -29.58 6.35 6.37
N ARG A 52 -29.24 5.25 5.70
CA ARG A 52 -28.90 5.25 4.27
C ARG A 52 -30.11 5.76 3.46
N PRO A 53 -29.92 6.68 2.49
CA PRO A 53 -30.98 7.10 1.58
C PRO A 53 -31.61 5.92 0.83
N GLU A 54 -32.93 5.96 0.66
CA GLU A 54 -33.72 4.97 -0.08
C GLU A 54 -33.52 5.10 -1.60
N ALA A 55 -33.17 6.31 -2.06
CA ALA A 55 -32.91 6.61 -3.46
C ALA A 55 -31.40 6.62 -3.79
N MET A 56 -31.05 6.08 -4.96
CA MET A 56 -29.73 6.20 -5.57
C MET A 56 -29.79 6.65 -7.02
N LEU A 57 -28.89 7.56 -7.38
CA LEU A 57 -28.61 7.97 -8.75
C LEU A 57 -27.27 7.36 -9.15
N VAL A 58 -27.32 6.36 -10.02
CA VAL A 58 -26.17 5.67 -10.59
C VAL A 58 -25.92 6.25 -11.97
N PHE A 59 -24.69 6.62 -12.31
CA PHE A 59 -24.38 7.08 -13.66
C PHE A 59 -22.96 6.69 -14.08
N ASP A 60 -22.77 6.61 -15.39
CA ASP A 60 -21.50 6.30 -16.04
C ASP A 60 -21.35 7.18 -17.29
N THR A 61 -20.10 7.39 -17.73
CA THR A 61 -19.79 8.29 -18.86
C THR A 61 -18.87 7.63 -19.87
N GLU A 62 -19.22 7.74 -21.15
CA GLU A 62 -18.33 7.42 -22.25
C GLU A 62 -17.63 8.66 -22.77
N THR A 63 -16.40 8.46 -23.24
CA THR A 63 -15.57 9.54 -23.73
C THR A 63 -14.92 9.22 -25.06
N ARG A 64 -14.50 10.27 -25.78
CA ARG A 64 -13.54 10.12 -26.88
C ARG A 64 -12.24 9.49 -26.35
N ILE A 65 -11.52 8.83 -27.24
CA ILE A 65 -10.21 8.21 -26.95
C ILE A 65 -9.05 9.21 -27.08
N ASP A 66 -9.32 10.45 -27.46
CA ASP A 66 -8.32 11.50 -27.53
C ASP A 66 -7.91 12.01 -26.14
N ALA A 67 -6.83 12.81 -26.12
CA ALA A 67 -6.23 13.38 -24.93
C ALA A 67 -7.17 14.14 -23.99
N THR A 68 -8.25 14.71 -24.53
CA THR A 68 -9.20 15.53 -23.77
C THR A 68 -10.26 14.67 -23.08
N GLN A 69 -10.47 13.43 -23.58
CA GLN A 69 -11.50 12.50 -23.11
C GLN A 69 -12.82 13.23 -22.91
N ARG A 70 -13.32 13.86 -23.99
CA ARG A 70 -14.60 14.60 -23.97
C ARG A 70 -15.75 13.65 -23.78
N LEU A 71 -16.75 14.10 -23.03
CA LEU A 71 -18.02 13.38 -22.91
C LEU A 71 -18.63 13.22 -24.29
N THR A 72 -18.86 11.98 -24.71
CA THR A 72 -19.67 11.69 -25.89
C THR A 72 -21.12 11.61 -25.44
N PHE A 73 -21.40 10.59 -24.65
CA PHE A 73 -22.67 10.36 -23.98
C PHE A 73 -22.42 9.62 -22.66
N GLY A 74 -23.47 9.45 -21.89
CA GLY A 74 -23.47 8.59 -20.71
C GLY A 74 -24.90 8.13 -20.43
N SER A 75 -25.02 7.31 -19.41
CA SER A 75 -26.31 6.79 -18.96
C SER A 75 -26.44 6.95 -17.46
N TYR A 76 -27.69 7.03 -16.99
CA TYR A 76 -27.97 6.97 -15.57
C TYR A 76 -29.20 6.11 -15.29
N ARG A 77 -29.22 5.57 -14.07
CA ARG A 77 -30.37 4.89 -13.47
C ARG A 77 -30.73 5.59 -12.17
N PHE A 78 -32.02 5.94 -12.01
CA PHE A 78 -32.56 6.46 -10.77
C PHE A 78 -33.41 5.37 -10.11
N ILE A 79 -32.93 4.89 -8.97
CA ILE A 79 -33.45 3.73 -8.27
C ILE A 79 -33.95 4.16 -6.90
N VAL A 80 -35.15 3.73 -6.52
CA VAL A 80 -35.74 4.00 -5.20
C VAL A 80 -36.20 2.67 -4.64
N ASP A 81 -35.77 2.34 -3.42
CA ASP A 81 -36.10 1.07 -2.74
C ASP A 81 -35.83 -0.18 -3.61
N GLY A 82 -34.70 -0.16 -4.32
CA GLY A 82 -34.29 -1.26 -5.20
C GLY A 82 -35.00 -1.30 -6.56
N VAL A 83 -35.96 -0.42 -6.80
CA VAL A 83 -36.73 -0.36 -8.04
C VAL A 83 -36.20 0.73 -8.97
N CYS A 84 -35.83 0.37 -10.20
CA CYS A 84 -35.41 1.33 -11.23
C CYS A 84 -36.62 2.09 -11.78
N LEU A 85 -36.76 3.36 -11.38
CA LEU A 85 -37.86 4.22 -11.80
C LEU A 85 -37.61 4.85 -13.17
N GLU A 86 -36.34 5.17 -13.45
CA GLU A 86 -35.94 5.82 -14.70
C GLU A 86 -34.54 5.38 -15.11
N GLU A 87 -34.40 5.03 -16.38
CA GLU A 87 -33.13 4.86 -17.08
C GLU A 87 -33.14 5.81 -18.28
N ALA A 88 -32.03 6.50 -18.50
CA ALA A 88 -31.92 7.45 -19.59
C ALA A 88 -30.47 7.68 -20.01
N LEU A 89 -30.31 8.14 -21.25
CA LEU A 89 -29.07 8.60 -21.83
C LEU A 89 -28.94 10.11 -21.69
N PHE A 90 -27.71 10.60 -21.66
CA PHE A 90 -27.39 12.01 -21.81
C PHE A 90 -26.18 12.20 -22.70
N TYR A 91 -26.06 13.36 -23.36
CA TYR A 91 -24.96 13.61 -24.30
C TYR A 91 -24.22 14.93 -24.04
N GLY A 92 -22.97 15.00 -24.52
CA GLY A 92 -22.11 16.18 -24.43
C GLY A 92 -22.59 17.33 -25.32
N ASP A 93 -22.36 18.56 -24.87
CA ASP A 93 -22.85 19.77 -25.56
C ASP A 93 -22.28 19.97 -26.98
N ASP A 94 -21.19 19.27 -27.33
CA ASP A 94 -20.48 19.33 -28.62
C ASP A 94 -20.54 18.02 -29.43
N LEU A 95 -21.50 17.14 -29.12
CA LEU A 95 -21.65 15.89 -29.87
C LEU A 95 -21.99 16.16 -31.36
N PRO A 96 -21.24 15.58 -32.33
CA PRO A 96 -21.55 15.72 -33.75
C PRO A 96 -22.98 15.28 -34.08
N LYS A 97 -23.60 15.91 -35.09
CA LYS A 97 -24.98 15.62 -35.45
C LYS A 97 -25.18 14.14 -35.84
N GLU A 98 -24.22 13.54 -36.55
CA GLU A 98 -24.24 12.12 -36.92
C GLU A 98 -24.31 11.20 -35.69
N ASP A 99 -23.46 11.44 -34.67
CA ASP A 99 -23.48 10.69 -33.41
C ASP A 99 -24.77 10.92 -32.61
N LEU A 100 -25.30 12.16 -32.63
CA LEU A 100 -26.56 12.51 -31.98
C LEU A 100 -27.75 11.80 -32.63
N ASP A 101 -27.77 11.72 -33.96
CA ASP A 101 -28.83 11.03 -34.70
C ASP A 101 -28.87 9.54 -34.36
N ILE A 102 -27.71 8.91 -34.12
CA ILE A 102 -27.62 7.52 -33.63
C ILE A 102 -28.24 7.39 -32.23
N LEU A 103 -27.94 8.30 -31.30
CA LEU A 103 -28.55 8.28 -29.96
C LEU A 103 -30.07 8.52 -30.01
N GLU A 104 -30.52 9.48 -30.82
CA GLU A 104 -31.94 9.75 -31.02
C GLU A 104 -32.68 8.55 -31.64
N ASN A 105 -32.06 7.88 -32.60
CA ASN A 105 -32.61 6.65 -33.19
C ASN A 105 -32.69 5.54 -32.15
N TYR A 106 -31.60 5.30 -31.40
CA TYR A 106 -31.54 4.27 -30.37
C TYR A 106 -32.65 4.46 -29.32
N VAL A 107 -32.85 5.68 -28.84
CA VAL A 107 -33.89 6.00 -27.84
C VAL A 107 -35.31 5.84 -28.40
N LYS A 108 -35.52 5.98 -29.72
CA LYS A 108 -36.82 5.72 -30.36
C LYS A 108 -37.10 4.23 -30.56
N THR A 109 -36.07 3.42 -30.76
CA THR A 109 -36.18 1.99 -31.11
C THR A 109 -36.02 1.05 -29.93
N HIS A 110 -35.54 1.52 -28.78
CA HIS A 110 -35.30 0.71 -27.58
C HIS A 110 -36.10 1.20 -26.37
N GLU A 111 -36.58 0.27 -25.56
CA GLU A 111 -37.20 0.56 -24.28
C GLU A 111 -36.17 0.68 -23.15
N ALA A 112 -36.48 1.49 -22.14
CA ALA A 112 -35.68 1.52 -20.91
C ALA A 112 -35.89 0.26 -20.06
N ASP A 113 -34.82 -0.21 -19.43
CA ASP A 113 -34.89 -1.17 -18.34
C ASP A 113 -35.27 -0.48 -17.01
N ALA A 114 -36.47 0.10 -17.01
CA ALA A 114 -37.09 0.81 -15.89
C ALA A 114 -38.62 0.63 -15.93
N ILE A 115 -39.29 0.94 -14.82
CA ILE A 115 -40.77 0.82 -14.73
C ILE A 115 -41.49 1.63 -15.81
N ASN A 116 -41.00 2.83 -16.14
CA ASN A 116 -41.65 3.68 -17.12
C ASN A 116 -41.48 3.21 -18.58
N LYS A 117 -40.63 2.20 -18.83
CA LYS A 117 -40.24 1.64 -20.14
C LYS A 117 -39.77 2.65 -21.17
N LYS A 118 -39.60 3.92 -20.78
CA LYS A 118 -39.31 5.03 -21.68
C LYS A 118 -37.86 5.46 -21.50
N LEU A 119 -37.04 5.10 -22.47
CA LEU A 119 -35.68 5.64 -22.57
C LEU A 119 -35.79 7.11 -22.97
N ARG A 120 -35.04 7.98 -22.28
CA ARG A 120 -34.98 9.42 -22.59
C ARG A 120 -33.58 9.79 -23.00
N LEU A 121 -33.47 10.79 -23.86
CA LEU A 121 -32.22 11.46 -24.19
C LEU A 121 -32.23 12.85 -23.58
N LEU A 122 -31.25 13.14 -22.72
CA LEU A 122 -31.08 14.44 -22.07
C LEU A 122 -29.84 15.15 -22.61
N THR A 123 -29.88 16.47 -22.63
CA THR A 123 -28.64 17.26 -22.69
C THR A 123 -27.84 17.09 -21.40
N ARG A 124 -26.52 17.31 -21.45
CA ARG A 124 -25.67 17.38 -20.25
C ARG A 124 -26.27 18.34 -19.19
N ARG A 125 -26.80 19.50 -19.62
CA ARG A 125 -27.41 20.50 -18.71
C ARG A 125 -28.63 19.94 -17.98
N GLU A 126 -29.52 19.24 -18.68
CA GLU A 126 -30.69 18.59 -18.07
C GLU A 126 -30.28 17.49 -17.09
N PHE A 127 -29.25 16.70 -17.44
CA PHE A 127 -28.72 15.67 -16.54
C PHE A 127 -28.15 16.27 -15.26
N VAL A 128 -27.30 17.30 -15.33
CA VAL A 128 -26.74 17.91 -14.11
C VAL A 128 -27.82 18.63 -13.29
N ASP A 129 -28.89 19.15 -13.91
CA ASP A 129 -30.04 19.67 -13.17
C ASP A 129 -30.75 18.56 -12.38
N LYS A 130 -30.98 17.41 -13.01
CA LYS A 130 -31.49 16.21 -12.33
C LYS A 130 -30.57 15.78 -11.19
N LEU A 131 -29.27 15.73 -11.42
CA LEU A 131 -28.28 15.37 -10.41
C LEU A 131 -28.34 16.33 -9.21
N PHE A 132 -28.50 17.63 -9.43
CA PHE A 132 -28.70 18.60 -8.35
C PHE A 132 -29.99 18.32 -7.55
N ARG A 133 -31.11 18.10 -8.23
CA ARG A 133 -32.40 17.80 -7.59
C ARG A 133 -32.36 16.49 -6.79
N ALA A 134 -31.79 15.43 -7.34
CA ALA A 134 -31.70 14.13 -6.67
C ALA A 134 -30.66 14.14 -5.54
N ALA A 135 -29.41 14.51 -5.84
CA ALA A 135 -28.29 14.36 -4.92
C ALA A 135 -28.23 15.42 -3.82
N TYR A 136 -28.52 16.68 -4.14
CA TYR A 136 -28.42 17.78 -3.19
C TYR A 136 -29.75 18.06 -2.50
N LYS A 137 -30.83 18.22 -3.27
CA LYS A 137 -32.17 18.52 -2.71
C LYS A 137 -32.85 17.29 -2.12
N GLY A 138 -32.85 16.17 -2.86
CA GLY A 138 -33.39 14.89 -2.39
C GLY A 138 -32.46 14.11 -1.47
N ARG A 139 -31.21 14.58 -1.25
CA ARG A 139 -30.17 13.91 -0.46
C ARG A 139 -30.00 12.43 -0.83
N CYS A 140 -30.13 12.07 -2.12
CA CYS A 140 -29.96 10.69 -2.58
C CYS A 140 -28.48 10.25 -2.57
N LEU A 141 -28.26 8.94 -2.66
CA LEU A 141 -26.94 8.37 -2.87
C LEU A 141 -26.49 8.60 -4.32
N VAL A 142 -25.31 9.15 -4.55
CA VAL A 142 -24.71 9.29 -5.88
C VAL A 142 -23.67 8.20 -6.06
N VAL A 143 -23.85 7.35 -7.06
CA VAL A 143 -23.06 6.13 -7.24
C VAL A 143 -22.37 6.12 -8.60
N ALA A 144 -21.08 5.79 -8.60
CA ALA A 144 -20.32 5.45 -9.81
C ALA A 144 -19.14 4.54 -9.45
N PHE A 145 -18.60 3.80 -10.42
CA PHE A 145 -17.41 2.97 -10.18
C PHE A 145 -16.14 3.81 -10.07
N ASN A 146 -16.02 4.92 -10.82
CA ASN A 146 -14.88 5.85 -10.77
C ASN A 146 -15.34 7.31 -10.68
N LEU A 147 -16.13 7.60 -9.65
CA LEU A 147 -16.87 8.86 -9.49
C LEU A 147 -16.06 10.15 -9.76
N PRO A 148 -14.78 10.30 -9.33
CA PRO A 148 -13.99 11.45 -9.72
C PRO A 148 -13.91 11.69 -11.23
N PHE A 149 -13.66 10.62 -11.99
CA PHE A 149 -13.57 10.69 -13.44
C PHE A 149 -14.92 11.07 -14.03
N ASP A 150 -16.00 10.34 -13.72
CA ASP A 150 -17.32 10.57 -14.30
C ASP A 150 -17.86 11.98 -13.98
N ALA A 151 -17.69 12.43 -12.73
CA ALA A 151 -18.10 13.78 -12.32
C ALA A 151 -17.35 14.88 -13.08
N SER A 152 -16.08 14.64 -13.46
CA SER A 152 -15.30 15.62 -14.23
C SER A 152 -15.76 15.75 -15.68
N ARG A 153 -16.39 14.71 -16.25
CA ARG A 153 -16.91 14.70 -17.63
C ARG A 153 -18.19 15.49 -17.81
N VAL A 154 -19.04 15.50 -16.79
CA VAL A 154 -20.31 16.24 -16.82
C VAL A 154 -20.18 17.68 -16.29
N ALA A 155 -19.01 18.05 -15.78
CA ALA A 155 -18.74 19.39 -15.27
C ALA A 155 -18.68 20.43 -16.40
N TYR A 156 -19.09 21.67 -16.07
CA TYR A 156 -19.00 22.83 -16.95
C TYR A 156 -17.64 23.52 -16.85
N ASP A 157 -17.04 23.57 -15.64
CA ASP A 157 -15.71 24.11 -15.40
C ASP A 157 -15.08 23.47 -14.14
N CYS A 158 -13.83 23.81 -13.82
CA CYS A 158 -13.17 23.38 -12.58
C CYS A 158 -12.24 24.45 -11.99
N THR A 159 -12.13 24.45 -10.67
CA THR A 159 -11.21 25.32 -9.93
C THR A 159 -10.41 24.55 -8.88
N THR A 160 -9.46 25.20 -8.21
CA THR A 160 -8.78 24.59 -7.05
C THR A 160 -9.70 24.58 -5.83
N ALA A 161 -9.83 23.43 -5.18
CA ALA A 161 -10.61 23.30 -3.96
C ALA A 161 -9.90 23.91 -2.74
N ARG A 162 -10.69 24.30 -1.73
CA ARG A 162 -10.22 24.99 -0.50
C ARG A 162 -10.64 24.24 0.76
N GLY A 163 -10.07 24.61 1.90
CA GLY A 163 -10.42 24.08 3.22
C GLY A 163 -10.16 22.56 3.31
N ARG A 164 -11.14 21.76 3.74
CA ARG A 164 -11.01 20.29 3.86
C ARG A 164 -10.51 19.61 2.57
N PHE A 165 -10.77 20.21 1.41
CA PHE A 165 -10.39 19.68 0.10
C PHE A 165 -9.18 20.39 -0.51
N ALA A 166 -8.44 21.21 0.24
CA ALA A 166 -7.22 21.88 -0.21
C ALA A 166 -6.23 20.88 -0.85
N GLY A 167 -5.64 21.27 -1.97
CA GLY A 167 -4.84 20.40 -2.85
C GLY A 167 -5.65 19.56 -3.86
N GLY A 168 -6.99 19.62 -3.81
CA GLY A 168 -7.90 18.95 -4.74
C GLY A 168 -8.56 19.88 -5.76
N PHE A 169 -9.50 19.33 -6.52
CA PHE A 169 -10.32 20.06 -7.51
C PHE A 169 -11.71 20.37 -6.96
N ALA A 170 -12.28 21.50 -7.37
CA ALA A 170 -13.69 21.83 -7.16
C ALA A 170 -14.37 21.94 -8.53
N LEU A 171 -15.17 20.94 -8.86
CA LEU A 171 -15.89 20.82 -10.12
C LEU A 171 -17.13 21.70 -10.10
N GLU A 172 -17.28 22.53 -11.12
CA GLU A 172 -18.39 23.45 -11.33
C GLU A 172 -19.34 22.81 -12.34
N LEU A 173 -20.37 22.11 -11.84
CA LEU A 173 -21.26 21.32 -12.71
C LEU A 173 -22.34 22.17 -13.39
N TRP A 174 -22.71 23.28 -12.76
CA TRP A 174 -23.92 24.03 -13.08
C TRP A 174 -23.58 25.40 -13.63
N SER A 175 -24.27 25.76 -14.70
CA SER A 175 -24.18 27.03 -15.39
C SER A 175 -25.56 27.64 -15.58
N TYR A 176 -25.61 28.93 -15.88
CA TYR A 176 -26.80 29.64 -16.34
C TYR A 176 -26.41 30.64 -17.43
N ILE A 177 -27.39 31.05 -18.25
CA ILE A 177 -27.20 32.12 -19.23
C ILE A 177 -27.45 33.46 -18.53
N ASP A 178 -26.45 34.33 -18.52
CA ASP A 178 -26.57 35.66 -17.93
C ASP A 178 -27.41 36.60 -18.82
N LYS A 179 -27.66 37.81 -18.31
CA LYS A 179 -28.41 38.86 -19.03
C LYS A 179 -27.79 39.29 -20.37
N ASN A 180 -26.52 38.94 -20.62
CA ASN A 180 -25.79 39.25 -21.85
C ASN A 180 -25.71 38.04 -22.80
N GLY A 181 -26.46 36.97 -22.51
CA GLY A 181 -26.44 35.74 -23.31
C GLY A 181 -25.20 34.86 -23.09
N ARG A 182 -24.36 35.17 -22.10
CA ARG A 182 -23.14 34.39 -21.81
C ARG A 182 -23.43 33.30 -20.80
N GLU A 183 -23.03 32.07 -21.12
CA GLU A 183 -23.05 30.99 -20.14
C GLU A 183 -21.99 31.23 -19.07
N THR A 184 -22.38 31.15 -17.80
CA THR A 184 -21.48 31.35 -16.65
C THR A 184 -21.84 30.40 -15.51
N VAL A 185 -20.89 30.17 -14.60
CA VAL A 185 -21.05 29.28 -13.45
C VAL A 185 -22.16 29.78 -12.53
N ASN A 186 -22.99 28.88 -12.01
CA ASN A 186 -24.03 29.22 -11.05
C ASN A 186 -23.53 29.17 -9.58
N PRO A 187 -23.30 30.31 -8.90
CA PRO A 187 -22.77 30.33 -7.53
C PRO A 187 -23.82 29.92 -6.47
N HIS A 188 -25.10 29.87 -6.83
CA HIS A 188 -26.18 29.45 -5.94
C HIS A 188 -26.32 27.92 -5.88
N ARG A 189 -25.54 27.17 -6.65
CA ARG A 189 -25.47 25.71 -6.57
C ARG A 189 -24.07 25.27 -6.10
N PRO A 190 -23.95 24.20 -5.32
CA PRO A 190 -22.69 23.81 -4.68
C PRO A 190 -21.74 23.15 -5.67
N ARG A 191 -20.44 23.39 -5.59
CA ARG A 191 -19.45 22.62 -6.37
C ARG A 191 -19.29 21.22 -5.80
N ILE A 192 -18.78 20.27 -6.59
CA ILE A 192 -18.30 18.98 -6.08
C ILE A 192 -16.79 19.08 -5.88
N ALA A 193 -16.34 19.05 -4.63
CA ALA A 193 -14.92 19.06 -4.30
C ALA A 193 -14.38 17.64 -4.15
N ILE A 194 -13.26 17.36 -4.80
CA ILE A 194 -12.61 16.04 -4.84
C ILE A 194 -11.11 16.19 -4.56
N LYS A 195 -10.61 15.47 -3.57
CA LYS A 195 -9.19 15.42 -3.22
C LYS A 195 -8.72 13.97 -3.23
N HIS A 196 -7.85 13.61 -4.17
CA HIS A 196 -7.17 12.32 -4.15
C HIS A 196 -6.24 12.22 -2.94
N ILE A 197 -6.27 11.07 -2.28
CA ILE A 197 -5.31 10.69 -1.25
C ILE A 197 -4.27 9.76 -1.87
N ASP A 198 -4.73 8.77 -2.65
CA ASP A 198 -3.90 7.86 -3.44
C ASP A 198 -4.70 7.31 -4.64
N SER A 199 -4.20 6.25 -5.28
CA SER A 199 -4.84 5.61 -6.43
C SER A 199 -6.16 4.90 -6.13
N LYS A 200 -6.50 4.68 -4.85
CA LYS A 200 -7.69 3.94 -4.41
C LYS A 200 -8.66 4.81 -3.60
N ARG A 201 -8.22 5.97 -3.10
CA ARG A 201 -8.97 6.79 -2.13
C ARG A 201 -9.03 8.25 -2.55
N ALA A 202 -10.23 8.83 -2.45
CA ALA A 202 -10.42 10.27 -2.59
C ALA A 202 -11.52 10.78 -1.63
N LEU A 203 -11.29 11.95 -1.03
CA LEU A 203 -12.32 12.70 -0.32
C LEU A 203 -13.23 13.36 -1.34
N LYS A 204 -14.54 13.26 -1.15
CA LYS A 204 -15.57 13.82 -2.06
C LYS A 204 -16.60 14.56 -1.22
N GLY A 205 -17.13 15.65 -1.73
CA GLY A 205 -18.29 16.28 -1.12
C GLY A 205 -18.68 17.62 -1.73
N PHE A 206 -19.93 18.02 -1.50
CA PHE A 206 -20.41 19.33 -1.88
C PHE A 206 -19.68 20.45 -1.10
N THR A 207 -19.42 21.56 -1.78
CA THR A 207 -18.94 22.80 -1.17
C THR A 207 -20.09 23.62 -0.60
N ALA A 208 -19.77 24.71 0.10
CA ALA A 208 -20.78 25.74 0.37
C ALA A 208 -21.27 26.37 -0.95
N ARG A 209 -22.50 26.91 -0.94
CA ARG A 209 -23.11 27.67 -2.04
C ARG A 209 -23.57 29.03 -1.54
N LYS A 210 -23.77 29.99 -2.45
CA LYS A 210 -24.30 31.32 -2.13
C LYS A 210 -25.79 31.22 -1.79
N SER A 211 -26.19 31.80 -0.66
CA SER A 211 -27.59 31.83 -0.19
C SER A 211 -28.27 30.45 -0.16
N PRO A 212 -27.79 29.50 0.66
CA PRO A 212 -28.46 28.21 0.82
C PRO A 212 -29.85 28.39 1.42
N ASP A 213 -30.81 27.60 0.96
CA ASP A 213 -32.15 27.52 1.54
C ASP A 213 -32.06 26.96 2.96
N ASP A 214 -32.95 27.40 3.87
CA ASP A 214 -32.95 26.99 5.27
C ASP A 214 -32.98 25.46 5.45
N VAL A 215 -33.73 24.76 4.61
CA VAL A 215 -33.80 23.29 4.59
C VAL A 215 -32.45 22.61 4.30
N ASP A 216 -31.55 23.25 3.54
CA ASP A 216 -30.22 22.70 3.27
C ASP A 216 -29.26 22.91 4.44
N LEU A 217 -29.61 23.80 5.36
CA LEU A 217 -28.86 24.08 6.59
C LEU A 217 -29.26 23.17 7.75
N ILE A 218 -30.25 22.30 7.58
CA ILE A 218 -30.68 21.33 8.61
C ILE A 218 -29.74 20.11 8.56
N PRO A 219 -28.98 19.83 9.64
CA PRO A 219 -28.18 18.61 9.73
C PRO A 219 -29.04 17.35 9.58
N GLU A 220 -28.51 16.35 8.90
CA GLU A 220 -29.20 15.06 8.69
C GLU A 220 -29.51 14.31 9.99
N ASP A 221 -28.75 14.59 11.05
CA ASP A 221 -28.92 14.02 12.38
C ASP A 221 -29.57 15.01 13.37
N SER A 222 -30.16 16.09 12.87
CA SER A 222 -30.88 17.08 13.66
C SER A 222 -32.19 16.51 14.19
N GLU A 223 -32.34 16.46 15.51
CA GLU A 223 -33.61 16.12 16.18
C GLU A 223 -34.59 17.28 16.15
N SER A 224 -34.06 18.51 16.21
CA SER A 224 -34.88 19.73 16.23
C SER A 224 -35.53 20.06 14.89
N GLY A 225 -35.01 19.49 13.79
CA GLY A 225 -35.41 19.87 12.43
C GLY A 225 -35.07 21.31 12.05
N LYS A 226 -34.28 22.03 12.86
CA LYS A 226 -33.98 23.45 12.64
C LYS A 226 -32.69 23.66 11.83
N PRO A 227 -32.61 24.74 11.03
CA PRO A 227 -31.38 25.16 10.36
C PRO A 227 -30.26 25.44 11.36
N GLN A 228 -29.04 24.98 11.06
CA GLN A 228 -27.84 25.29 11.83
C GLN A 228 -26.91 26.18 11.03
N ARG A 229 -26.62 27.39 11.57
CA ARG A 229 -25.70 28.33 10.92
C ARG A 229 -24.33 27.69 10.71
N GLY A 230 -23.84 27.73 9.47
CA GLY A 230 -22.54 27.17 9.10
C GLY A 230 -22.56 25.69 8.73
N TYR A 231 -23.68 24.98 8.90
CA TYR A 231 -23.84 23.61 8.41
C TYR A 231 -23.70 23.57 6.89
N ARG A 232 -23.06 22.50 6.40
CA ARG A 232 -22.84 22.26 4.97
C ARG A 232 -23.13 20.80 4.68
N PHE A 233 -24.26 20.52 4.05
CA PHE A 233 -24.53 19.19 3.53
C PHE A 233 -23.42 18.80 2.55
N ARG A 234 -22.78 17.64 2.79
CA ARG A 234 -21.62 17.18 2.01
C ARG A 234 -21.98 16.20 0.91
N GLY A 235 -23.24 15.78 0.80
CA GLY A 235 -23.66 14.79 -0.18
C GLY A 235 -23.28 13.37 0.23
N HIS A 236 -23.96 12.41 -0.40
CA HIS A 236 -23.73 10.97 -0.22
C HIS A 236 -23.08 10.39 -1.46
N PHE A 237 -21.77 10.61 -1.60
CA PHE A 237 -21.01 10.14 -2.75
C PHE A 237 -20.44 8.74 -2.46
N LEU A 238 -20.96 7.72 -3.16
CA LEU A 238 -20.51 6.34 -3.05
C LEU A 238 -19.70 5.94 -4.29
N ASP A 239 -18.41 5.74 -4.09
CA ASP A 239 -17.50 5.25 -5.11
C ASP A 239 -17.27 3.75 -4.89
N LEU A 240 -17.74 2.94 -5.82
CA LEU A 240 -17.75 1.48 -5.65
C LEU A 240 -16.35 0.88 -5.69
N ARG A 241 -15.43 1.46 -6.47
CA ARG A 241 -14.02 1.05 -6.47
C ARG A 241 -13.38 1.25 -5.09
N THR A 242 -13.70 2.36 -4.43
CA THR A 242 -13.23 2.66 -3.07
C THR A 242 -13.86 1.72 -2.04
N LEU A 243 -15.18 1.48 -2.11
CA LEU A 243 -15.87 0.60 -1.15
C LEU A 243 -15.42 -0.86 -1.30
N ALA A 244 -15.29 -1.37 -2.53
CA ALA A 244 -14.75 -2.70 -2.79
C ALA A 244 -13.33 -2.86 -2.23
N PHE A 245 -12.48 -1.85 -2.39
CA PHE A 245 -11.16 -1.82 -1.77
C PHE A 245 -11.24 -1.81 -0.24
N ALA A 246 -12.14 -1.01 0.36
CA ALA A 246 -12.30 -0.96 1.80
C ALA A 246 -12.69 -2.30 2.42
N LEU A 247 -13.53 -3.08 1.73
CA LEU A 247 -14.00 -4.39 2.19
C LEU A 247 -12.99 -5.53 1.98
N THR A 248 -12.11 -5.43 0.97
CA THR A 248 -11.30 -6.58 0.51
C THR A 248 -9.78 -6.36 0.50
N ASP A 249 -9.33 -5.11 0.70
CA ASP A 249 -7.95 -4.65 0.52
C ASP A 249 -7.37 -4.83 -0.90
N ARG A 250 -8.24 -5.05 -1.92
CA ARG A 250 -7.86 -5.22 -3.33
C ARG A 250 -8.36 -4.08 -4.21
N GLY A 251 -7.55 -3.70 -5.19
CA GLY A 251 -8.00 -2.82 -6.27
C GLY A 251 -8.77 -3.63 -7.31
N TYR A 252 -9.84 -3.05 -7.87
CA TYR A 252 -10.65 -3.67 -8.90
C TYR A 252 -10.88 -2.74 -10.08
N SER A 253 -11.05 -3.35 -11.26
CA SER A 253 -11.82 -2.82 -12.38
C SER A 253 -13.32 -3.15 -12.18
N LEU A 254 -14.23 -2.52 -12.93
CA LEU A 254 -15.67 -2.80 -12.78
C LEU A 254 -15.96 -4.29 -13.04
N GLU A 255 -15.37 -4.85 -14.10
CA GLU A 255 -15.49 -6.26 -14.46
C GLU A 255 -15.03 -7.19 -13.32
N SER A 256 -13.81 -7.00 -12.81
CA SER A 256 -13.27 -7.86 -11.75
C SER A 256 -14.00 -7.69 -10.41
N ALA A 257 -14.60 -6.53 -10.14
CA ALA A 257 -15.49 -6.35 -8.99
C ALA A 257 -16.81 -7.09 -9.18
N CYS A 258 -17.45 -6.99 -10.36
CA CYS A 258 -18.68 -7.69 -10.68
C CYS A 258 -18.53 -9.21 -10.49
N GLU A 259 -17.43 -9.78 -10.96
CA GLU A 259 -17.08 -11.19 -10.74
C GLU A 259 -16.91 -11.51 -9.25
N ALA A 260 -16.12 -10.72 -8.52
CA ALA A 260 -15.82 -10.96 -7.11
C ALA A 260 -17.06 -10.93 -6.20
N PHE A 261 -18.07 -10.13 -6.56
CA PHE A 261 -19.29 -9.96 -5.78
C PHE A 261 -20.50 -10.71 -6.35
N GLY A 262 -20.36 -11.41 -7.49
CA GLY A 262 -21.41 -12.22 -8.10
C GLY A 262 -22.55 -11.36 -8.66
N VAL A 263 -22.20 -10.31 -9.39
CA VAL A 263 -23.14 -9.45 -10.12
C VAL A 263 -23.78 -10.25 -11.25
N VAL A 264 -25.10 -10.15 -11.40
CA VAL A 264 -25.89 -10.96 -12.34
C VAL A 264 -25.59 -10.53 -13.77
N HIS A 265 -25.46 -9.22 -13.95
CA HIS A 265 -25.27 -8.58 -15.22
C HIS A 265 -23.90 -7.90 -15.31
N PRO A 266 -22.79 -8.67 -15.44
CA PRO A 266 -21.46 -8.08 -15.43
C PRO A 266 -21.20 -7.24 -16.69
N LYS A 267 -20.18 -6.38 -16.58
CA LYS A 267 -19.57 -5.64 -17.68
C LYS A 267 -19.20 -6.59 -18.82
N LYS A 268 -19.52 -6.21 -20.06
CA LYS A 268 -19.06 -6.89 -21.28
C LYS A 268 -17.88 -6.11 -21.87
N SER A 269 -17.14 -6.69 -22.82
CA SER A 269 -16.13 -5.95 -23.59
C SER A 269 -16.78 -5.22 -24.77
N ALA A 270 -16.43 -3.95 -24.99
CA ALA A 270 -16.76 -3.25 -26.23
C ALA A 270 -15.71 -3.59 -27.29
N GLY A 271 -16.13 -3.70 -28.56
CA GLY A 271 -15.21 -3.91 -29.68
C GLY A 271 -14.35 -2.67 -30.00
N GLN A 272 -14.92 -1.47 -29.85
CA GLN A 272 -14.24 -0.21 -30.11
C GLN A 272 -14.79 0.90 -29.20
N HIS A 273 -13.88 1.66 -28.57
CA HIS A 273 -14.22 2.79 -27.70
C HIS A 273 -14.16 4.13 -28.44
N GLY A 274 -14.95 5.12 -27.99
CA GLY A 274 -14.87 6.52 -28.43
C GLY A 274 -15.67 6.89 -29.69
N ILE A 275 -16.26 5.92 -30.38
CA ILE A 275 -17.17 6.12 -31.52
C ILE A 275 -18.58 5.72 -31.11
N VAL A 276 -19.57 6.56 -31.39
CA VAL A 276 -20.97 6.27 -31.02
C VAL A 276 -21.53 5.24 -31.99
N THR A 277 -21.87 4.06 -31.49
CA THR A 277 -22.54 2.98 -32.21
C THR A 277 -23.63 2.40 -31.32
N GLU A 278 -24.61 1.69 -31.90
CA GLU A 278 -25.66 1.03 -31.10
C GLU A 278 -25.07 0.04 -30.09
N ASP A 279 -24.02 -0.71 -30.48
CA ASP A 279 -23.29 -1.61 -29.58
C ASP A 279 -22.62 -0.86 -28.42
N TYR A 280 -22.06 0.32 -28.67
CA TYR A 280 -21.40 1.11 -27.62
C TYR A 280 -22.42 1.77 -26.68
N ILE A 281 -23.60 2.15 -27.19
CA ILE A 281 -24.70 2.63 -26.37
C ILE A 281 -25.21 1.49 -25.46
N ALA A 282 -25.45 0.30 -26.02
CA ALA A 282 -25.85 -0.88 -25.27
C ALA A 282 -24.80 -1.28 -24.22
N TYR A 283 -23.51 -1.15 -24.55
CA TYR A 283 -22.41 -1.34 -23.62
C TYR A 283 -22.47 -0.38 -22.44
N ASN A 284 -22.68 0.92 -22.68
CA ASN A 284 -22.72 1.89 -21.59
C ASN A 284 -23.94 1.69 -20.67
N LEU A 285 -25.12 1.41 -21.24
CA LEU A 285 -26.30 1.04 -20.46
C LEU A 285 -26.04 -0.20 -19.60
N ARG A 286 -25.34 -1.20 -20.18
CA ARG A 286 -24.93 -2.41 -19.47
C ARG A 286 -23.96 -2.11 -18.33
N ASP A 287 -23.00 -1.20 -18.50
CA ASP A 287 -22.09 -0.78 -17.44
C ASP A 287 -22.80 -0.05 -16.31
N CYS A 288 -23.77 0.79 -16.63
CA CYS A 288 -24.58 1.48 -15.62
C CYS A 288 -25.44 0.48 -14.83
N LEU A 289 -26.05 -0.50 -15.50
CA LEU A 289 -26.74 -1.62 -14.85
C LEU A 289 -25.78 -2.41 -13.95
N ALA A 290 -24.64 -2.84 -14.47
CA ALA A 290 -23.62 -3.58 -13.72
C ALA A 290 -23.15 -2.80 -12.48
N THR A 291 -22.97 -1.49 -12.61
CA THR A 291 -22.61 -0.59 -11.51
C THR A 291 -23.72 -0.53 -10.46
N SER A 292 -24.99 -0.46 -10.87
CA SER A 292 -26.13 -0.44 -9.93
C SER A 292 -26.27 -1.74 -9.15
N GLU A 293 -26.11 -2.90 -9.80
CA GLU A 293 -26.14 -4.21 -9.14
C GLU A 293 -24.93 -4.40 -8.22
N LEU A 294 -23.75 -3.98 -8.66
CA LEU A 294 -22.56 -4.00 -7.82
C LEU A 294 -22.73 -3.13 -6.57
N ALA A 295 -23.37 -1.96 -6.70
CA ALA A 295 -23.69 -1.10 -5.56
C ALA A 295 -24.55 -1.84 -4.53
N GLU A 296 -25.59 -2.53 -5.00
CA GLU A 296 -26.46 -3.34 -4.14
C GLU A 296 -25.66 -4.45 -3.43
N LYS A 297 -24.86 -5.23 -4.17
CA LYS A 297 -24.04 -6.32 -3.57
C LYS A 297 -23.02 -5.80 -2.56
N LEU A 298 -22.35 -4.69 -2.84
CA LEU A 298 -21.38 -4.09 -1.93
C LEU A 298 -22.06 -3.51 -0.68
N LEU A 299 -23.22 -2.88 -0.83
CA LEU A 299 -24.01 -2.37 0.29
C LEU A 299 -24.56 -3.51 1.16
N GLN A 300 -25.07 -4.59 0.56
CA GLN A 300 -25.49 -5.80 1.29
C GLN A 300 -24.32 -6.41 2.08
N GLU A 301 -23.13 -6.49 1.47
CA GLU A 301 -21.94 -6.98 2.16
C GLU A 301 -21.53 -6.03 3.29
N TYR A 302 -21.60 -4.71 3.07
CA TYR A 302 -21.31 -3.70 4.10
C TYR A 302 -22.27 -3.79 5.28
N ASP A 303 -23.56 -4.01 5.04
CA ASP A 303 -24.61 -4.08 6.06
C ASP A 303 -24.41 -5.26 7.03
N LYS A 304 -23.61 -6.28 6.65
CA LYS A 304 -23.19 -7.35 7.57
C LYS A 304 -22.28 -6.87 8.69
N HIS A 305 -21.68 -5.68 8.57
CA HIS A 305 -20.79 -5.13 9.59
C HIS A 305 -21.60 -4.28 10.59
N PRO A 306 -21.70 -4.67 11.87
CA PRO A 306 -22.49 -3.94 12.87
C PRO A 306 -21.74 -2.70 13.39
N ILE A 307 -21.49 -1.74 12.49
CA ILE A 307 -20.73 -0.52 12.75
C ILE A 307 -21.52 0.72 12.30
N THR A 308 -21.25 1.87 12.91
CA THR A 308 -21.93 3.14 12.60
C THR A 308 -21.24 3.94 11.49
N LEU A 309 -20.15 3.42 10.91
CA LEU A 309 -19.47 4.06 9.79
C LEU A 309 -20.40 4.11 8.57
N GLN A 310 -20.38 5.23 7.85
CA GLN A 310 -21.12 5.34 6.59
C GLN A 310 -20.31 4.67 5.47
N PRO A 311 -20.93 3.91 4.55
CA PRO A 311 -20.24 3.31 3.39
C PRO A 311 -19.56 4.37 2.51
N THR A 312 -20.13 5.58 2.38
CA THR A 312 -19.53 6.73 1.68
C THR A 312 -18.27 7.28 2.35
N LYS A 313 -18.00 6.89 3.60
CA LYS A 313 -16.83 7.24 4.40
C LYS A 313 -15.90 6.05 4.66
N ALA A 314 -16.21 4.88 4.11
CA ALA A 314 -15.35 3.69 4.17
C ALA A 314 -14.27 3.78 3.09
N TYR A 315 -13.17 4.46 3.39
CA TYR A 315 -12.10 4.69 2.42
C TYR A 315 -11.07 3.56 2.34
N SER A 316 -10.99 2.71 3.36
CA SER A 316 -9.98 1.66 3.46
C SER A 316 -10.37 0.60 4.48
N PRO A 317 -9.71 -0.57 4.47
CA PRO A 317 -9.77 -1.53 5.56
C PRO A 317 -9.60 -0.92 6.95
N ALA A 318 -8.66 0.02 7.10
CA ALA A 318 -8.41 0.70 8.36
C ALA A 318 -9.60 1.54 8.82
N SER A 319 -10.42 2.08 7.89
CA SER A 319 -11.63 2.82 8.25
C SER A 319 -12.66 1.89 8.93
N ILE A 320 -12.83 0.69 8.38
CA ILE A 320 -13.71 -0.36 8.93
C ILE A 320 -13.13 -0.88 10.26
N GLY A 321 -11.83 -1.15 10.32
CA GLY A 321 -11.15 -1.60 11.54
C GLY A 321 -11.33 -0.62 12.72
N LYS A 322 -11.09 0.68 12.49
CA LYS A 322 -11.36 1.73 13.50
C LYS A 322 -12.83 1.81 13.90
N ALA A 323 -13.74 1.56 12.97
CA ALA A 323 -15.17 1.54 13.27
C ALA A 323 -15.55 0.36 14.17
N TYR A 324 -14.90 -0.81 14.02
CA TYR A 324 -15.05 -1.91 14.97
C TYR A 324 -14.49 -1.58 16.34
N LEU A 325 -13.30 -0.97 16.43
CA LEU A 325 -12.75 -0.54 17.73
C LEU A 325 -13.70 0.43 18.44
N ARG A 326 -14.29 1.38 17.71
CA ARG A 326 -15.33 2.27 18.26
C ARG A 326 -16.59 1.51 18.69
N ALA A 327 -17.05 0.57 17.88
CA ALA A 327 -18.21 -0.27 18.22
C ALA A 327 -17.95 -1.15 19.46
N MET A 328 -16.69 -1.45 19.77
CA MET A 328 -16.26 -2.12 21.00
C MET A 328 -16.15 -1.17 22.22
N GLY A 329 -16.45 0.12 22.07
CA GLY A 329 -16.27 1.12 23.13
C GLY A 329 -14.83 1.61 23.32
N ILE A 330 -13.90 1.27 22.41
CA ILE A 330 -12.49 1.63 22.53
C ILE A 330 -12.28 3.07 22.08
N THR A 331 -12.14 3.96 23.05
CA THR A 331 -11.71 5.35 22.83
C THR A 331 -10.21 5.40 22.54
N PRO A 332 -9.75 6.15 21.51
CA PRO A 332 -8.32 6.32 21.24
C PRO A 332 -7.52 6.82 22.44
N VAL A 333 -6.26 6.37 22.58
CA VAL A 333 -5.41 6.68 23.74
C VAL A 333 -5.27 8.19 23.99
N LEU A 334 -4.93 8.96 22.96
CA LEU A 334 -4.73 10.41 23.05
C LEU A 334 -6.05 11.21 23.13
N GLU A 335 -7.19 10.54 23.02
CA GLU A 335 -8.50 11.12 23.29
C GLU A 335 -8.91 10.90 24.75
N ARG A 336 -8.74 9.68 25.28
CA ARG A 336 -9.06 9.37 26.68
C ARG A 336 -8.02 9.87 27.69
N GLN A 337 -6.77 10.05 27.27
CA GLN A 337 -5.67 10.57 28.08
C GLN A 337 -4.97 11.72 27.32
N PRO A 338 -5.62 12.91 27.22
CA PRO A 338 -5.13 14.04 26.44
C PRO A 338 -3.85 14.68 26.99
N ASP A 339 -3.51 14.40 28.25
CA ASP A 339 -2.33 14.87 28.98
C ASP A 339 -1.13 13.90 28.89
N PHE A 340 -1.24 12.83 28.09
CA PHE A 340 -0.11 11.91 27.88
C PHE A 340 1.14 12.68 27.41
N PRO A 341 2.33 12.48 28.02
CA PRO A 341 3.46 13.36 27.75
C PRO A 341 4.01 13.20 26.32
N ASN A 342 3.93 14.28 25.52
CA ASN A 342 4.33 14.29 24.11
C ASN A 342 5.81 13.91 23.88
N LYS A 343 6.71 14.12 24.86
CA LYS A 343 8.13 13.70 24.75
C LYS A 343 8.26 12.20 24.47
N TYR A 344 7.45 11.35 25.12
CA TYR A 344 7.49 9.91 24.92
C TYR A 344 6.86 9.47 23.60
N LEU A 345 5.89 10.23 23.07
CA LEU A 345 5.41 10.05 21.71
C LEU A 345 6.53 10.35 20.70
N GLY A 346 7.32 11.40 20.95
CA GLY A 346 8.51 11.75 20.17
C GLY A 346 9.61 10.69 20.20
N TYR A 347 9.96 10.18 21.39
CA TYR A 347 10.95 9.10 21.55
C TYR A 347 10.52 7.82 20.85
N ALA A 348 9.27 7.40 21.06
CA ALA A 348 8.73 6.21 20.41
C ALA A 348 8.60 6.38 18.89
N GLN A 349 8.19 7.55 18.41
CA GLN A 349 8.12 7.88 16.99
C GLN A 349 9.52 7.89 16.34
N SER A 350 10.54 8.34 17.07
CA SER A 350 11.94 8.29 16.65
C SER A 350 12.43 6.86 16.48
N ALA A 351 12.05 5.97 17.41
CA ALA A 351 12.30 4.54 17.37
C ALA A 351 11.47 3.78 16.31
N PHE A 352 10.51 4.45 15.64
CA PHE A 352 9.62 3.79 14.68
C PHE A 352 10.30 3.49 13.34
N ILE A 353 10.72 2.23 13.20
CA ILE A 353 11.24 1.66 11.95
C ILE A 353 10.28 0.58 11.42
N GLY A 354 10.17 0.42 10.10
CA GLY A 354 9.30 -0.58 9.46
C GLY A 354 9.90 -2.00 9.44
N GLY A 355 9.31 -2.89 8.65
CA GLY A 355 9.80 -4.28 8.49
C GLY A 355 11.24 -4.36 7.95
N ARG A 356 11.91 -5.48 8.24
CA ARG A 356 13.25 -5.83 7.75
C ARG A 356 13.13 -6.55 6.41
N THR A 357 13.89 -6.09 5.40
CA THR A 357 13.90 -6.69 4.06
C THR A 357 15.31 -6.57 3.45
N SER A 358 15.88 -7.66 2.94
CA SER A 358 17.18 -7.65 2.27
C SER A 358 17.42 -8.89 1.41
N ALA A 359 18.39 -8.80 0.51
CA ALA A 359 19.06 -9.96 -0.04
C ALA A 359 20.30 -10.30 0.81
N HIS A 360 20.49 -11.57 1.15
CA HIS A 360 21.69 -12.07 1.84
C HIS A 360 22.61 -12.84 0.89
N ILE A 361 22.07 -13.66 0.00
CA ILE A 361 22.79 -14.25 -1.13
C ILE A 361 22.25 -13.61 -2.41
N ARG A 362 23.05 -12.72 -3.00
CA ARG A 362 22.66 -11.89 -4.15
C ARG A 362 23.04 -12.54 -5.47
N LYS A 363 22.10 -12.52 -6.43
CA LYS A 363 22.28 -12.91 -7.84
C LYS A 363 22.76 -14.34 -8.08
N ILE A 364 22.46 -15.24 -7.14
CA ILE A 364 22.74 -16.66 -7.27
C ILE A 364 21.43 -17.42 -7.10
N ALA A 365 21.18 -18.38 -8.00
CA ALA A 365 20.09 -19.32 -7.88
C ALA A 365 20.36 -20.29 -6.72
N ALA A 366 19.87 -19.96 -5.54
CA ALA A 366 20.11 -20.72 -4.32
C ALA A 366 18.97 -21.70 -4.05
N SER A 367 19.29 -22.96 -3.75
CA SER A 367 18.32 -23.95 -3.27
C SER A 367 17.80 -23.59 -1.89
N VAL A 368 16.48 -23.50 -1.71
CA VAL A 368 15.87 -23.00 -0.47
C VAL A 368 14.66 -23.81 -0.01
N VAL A 369 14.34 -23.63 1.26
CA VAL A 369 13.02 -23.86 1.86
C VAL A 369 12.49 -22.49 2.24
N TYR A 370 11.33 -22.14 1.71
CA TYR A 370 10.71 -20.85 1.94
C TYR A 370 9.80 -20.95 3.16
N THR A 371 10.01 -20.03 4.11
CA THR A 371 9.28 -20.01 5.37
C THR A 371 8.64 -18.66 5.61
N ASP A 372 7.50 -18.64 6.29
CA ASP A 372 6.70 -17.46 6.56
C ASP A 372 6.03 -17.55 7.94
N PHE A 373 6.05 -16.45 8.69
CA PHE A 373 5.40 -16.37 9.99
C PHE A 373 3.90 -16.11 9.86
N LEU A 374 3.10 -16.99 10.46
CA LEU A 374 1.66 -16.83 10.57
C LEU A 374 1.31 -15.48 11.20
N SER A 375 0.77 -14.58 10.38
CA SER A 375 0.21 -13.29 10.83
C SER A 375 1.17 -12.57 11.79
N MET A 376 2.40 -12.30 11.34
CA MET A 376 3.50 -11.78 12.17
C MET A 376 3.07 -10.68 13.14
N TYR A 377 2.40 -9.62 12.65
CA TYR A 377 2.00 -8.49 13.51
C TYR A 377 0.92 -8.86 14.56
N PRO A 378 -0.19 -9.53 14.22
CA PRO A 378 -1.10 -10.09 15.24
C PRO A 378 -0.40 -11.01 16.26
N THR A 379 0.50 -11.86 15.80
CA THR A 379 1.24 -12.81 16.65
C THR A 379 2.09 -12.09 17.69
N VAL A 380 2.89 -11.10 17.28
CA VAL A 380 3.72 -10.33 18.24
C VAL A 380 2.90 -9.42 19.14
N ASN A 381 1.77 -8.87 18.65
CA ASN A 381 0.82 -8.14 19.50
C ASN A 381 0.35 -9.01 20.66
N ARG A 382 -0.03 -10.26 20.37
CA ARG A 382 -0.49 -11.19 21.39
C ARG A 382 0.63 -11.63 22.32
N LEU A 383 1.83 -11.95 21.81
CA LEU A 383 2.99 -12.35 22.63
C LEU A 383 3.39 -11.28 23.63
N MET A 384 3.42 -10.02 23.21
CA MET A 384 3.71 -8.87 24.07
C MET A 384 2.51 -8.46 24.94
N ASP A 385 1.34 -9.08 24.72
CA ASP A 385 0.07 -8.76 25.37
C ASP A 385 -0.31 -7.28 25.19
N LEU A 386 -0.23 -6.77 23.95
CA LEU A 386 -0.45 -5.35 23.65
C LEU A 386 -1.92 -4.94 23.68
N TRP A 387 -2.86 -5.89 23.55
CA TRP A 387 -4.29 -5.61 23.67
C TRP A 387 -4.64 -4.93 24.99
N ARG A 388 -3.93 -5.27 26.08
CA ARG A 388 -4.13 -4.63 27.39
C ARG A 388 -3.97 -3.12 27.35
N PHE A 389 -3.09 -2.57 26.50
CA PHE A 389 -2.91 -1.12 26.33
C PHE A 389 -4.04 -0.50 25.50
N VAL A 390 -4.61 -1.26 24.57
CA VAL A 390 -5.73 -0.80 23.74
C VAL A 390 -6.96 -0.55 24.61
N ILE A 391 -7.25 -1.49 25.51
CA ILE A 391 -8.43 -1.44 26.42
C ILE A 391 -8.14 -0.79 27.78
N ALA A 392 -6.90 -0.36 28.06
CA ALA A 392 -6.53 0.26 29.33
C ALA A 392 -7.28 1.56 29.55
N ARG A 393 -7.62 1.87 30.81
CA ARG A 393 -8.14 3.19 31.16
C ARG A 393 -7.05 4.25 30.98
N GLU A 394 -5.85 3.96 31.48
CA GLU A 394 -4.68 4.85 31.44
C GLU A 394 -3.43 4.08 31.01
N ILE A 395 -2.49 4.78 30.38
CA ILE A 395 -1.14 4.29 30.11
C ILE A 395 -0.15 5.18 30.87
N HIS A 396 0.60 4.57 31.78
CA HIS A 396 1.60 5.25 32.60
C HIS A 396 2.99 5.04 32.00
N VAL A 397 3.84 6.05 32.12
CA VAL A 397 5.25 5.95 31.75
C VAL A 397 6.06 5.76 33.02
N VAL A 398 6.83 4.67 33.06
CA VAL A 398 7.79 4.41 34.13
C VAL A 398 9.16 4.85 33.64
N GLU A 399 9.63 5.95 34.21
CA GLU A 399 10.95 6.54 33.95
C GLU A 399 12.04 5.77 34.74
N HIS A 400 13.32 5.98 34.38
CA HIS A 400 14.48 5.48 35.11
C HIS A 400 14.56 3.94 35.27
N CYS A 401 13.96 3.17 34.36
CA CYS A 401 13.98 1.71 34.38
C CYS A 401 15.25 1.08 33.76
N GLN A 402 16.34 1.86 33.61
CA GLN A 402 17.57 1.42 32.96
C GLN A 402 18.18 0.16 33.62
N ALA A 403 18.31 0.14 34.95
CA ALA A 403 18.94 -0.97 35.65
C ALA A 403 18.16 -2.29 35.50
N GLU A 404 16.83 -2.23 35.52
CA GLU A 404 15.95 -3.39 35.30
C GLU A 404 16.11 -3.93 33.88
N ILE A 405 16.15 -3.03 32.89
CA ILE A 405 16.32 -3.42 31.48
C ILE A 405 17.71 -4.01 31.24
N GLU A 406 18.77 -3.43 31.81
CA GLU A 406 20.12 -4.00 31.73
C GLU A 406 20.20 -5.38 32.36
N LYS A 407 19.52 -5.60 33.49
CA LYS A 407 19.43 -6.93 34.11
C LYS A 407 18.74 -7.92 33.17
N PHE A 408 17.59 -7.55 32.61
CA PHE A 408 16.87 -8.38 31.64
C PHE A 408 17.75 -8.73 30.43
N LEU A 409 18.48 -7.75 29.87
CA LEU A 409 19.34 -7.98 28.71
C LEU A 409 20.58 -8.83 29.02
N LYS A 410 21.08 -8.85 30.27
CA LYS A 410 22.16 -9.75 30.72
C LYS A 410 21.72 -11.20 30.78
N GLU A 411 20.47 -11.42 31.14
CA GLU A 411 19.88 -12.76 31.26
C GLU A 411 19.35 -13.27 29.90
N LEU A 412 19.17 -12.38 28.92
CA LEU A 412 18.65 -12.68 27.60
C LEU A 412 19.57 -13.61 26.78
N ASN A 413 19.04 -14.74 26.35
CA ASN A 413 19.63 -15.64 25.36
C ASN A 413 18.55 -16.19 24.42
N ASP A 414 18.97 -16.98 23.42
CA ASP A 414 18.06 -17.53 22.40
C ASP A 414 16.92 -18.35 23.04
N GLU A 415 17.17 -19.15 24.08
CA GLU A 415 16.14 -19.94 24.77
C GLU A 415 15.12 -19.07 25.53
N THR A 416 15.56 -17.95 26.09
CA THR A 416 14.68 -17.03 26.85
C THR A 416 13.50 -16.56 25.99
N LEU A 417 13.74 -16.26 24.71
CA LEU A 417 12.70 -15.78 23.80
C LEU A 417 11.84 -16.91 23.20
N PHE A 418 12.19 -18.17 23.41
CA PHE A 418 11.30 -19.31 23.18
C PHE A 418 10.33 -19.56 24.34
N HIS A 419 10.36 -18.73 25.39
CA HIS A 419 9.29 -18.63 26.38
C HIS A 419 8.37 -17.45 26.06
N ALA A 420 7.09 -17.75 25.81
CA ALA A 420 6.11 -16.73 25.39
C ALA A 420 5.98 -15.56 26.39
N ASP A 421 6.08 -15.83 27.70
CA ASP A 421 5.96 -14.80 28.74
C ASP A 421 7.10 -13.77 28.71
N ALA A 422 8.30 -14.14 28.23
CA ALA A 422 9.43 -13.22 28.12
C ALA A 422 9.10 -12.00 27.27
N TRP A 423 8.23 -12.15 26.25
CA TRP A 423 7.86 -11.08 25.33
C TRP A 423 7.07 -9.95 25.99
N LYS A 424 6.38 -10.23 27.11
CA LYS A 424 5.61 -9.22 27.88
C LYS A 424 6.53 -8.17 28.51
N HIS A 425 7.79 -8.50 28.76
CA HIS A 425 8.78 -7.62 29.35
C HIS A 425 9.45 -6.68 28.32
N LEU A 426 9.16 -6.85 27.03
CA LEU A 426 9.75 -6.05 25.96
C LEU A 426 9.03 -4.71 25.72
N THR A 427 8.07 -4.31 26.57
CA THR A 427 7.23 -3.10 26.44
C THR A 427 7.95 -1.81 26.88
N ALA A 428 9.19 -1.64 26.41
CA ALA A 428 10.07 -0.55 26.79
C ALA A 428 10.83 0.06 25.60
N PHE A 429 11.46 1.21 25.86
CA PHE A 429 12.27 1.97 24.93
C PHE A 429 13.57 2.37 25.63
N VAL A 430 14.66 2.31 24.88
CA VAL A 430 16.00 2.58 25.38
C VAL A 430 16.71 3.57 24.48
N ARG A 431 17.39 4.52 25.10
CA ARG A 431 18.30 5.44 24.43
C ARG A 431 19.68 4.83 24.50
N VAL A 432 20.29 4.60 23.35
CA VAL A 432 21.55 3.89 23.20
C VAL A 432 22.59 4.82 22.57
N LEU A 433 23.84 4.71 23.03
CA LEU A 433 25.02 5.20 22.33
C LEU A 433 25.65 4.02 21.55
N PRO A 434 25.38 3.88 20.24
CA PRO A 434 25.82 2.70 19.49
C PRO A 434 27.34 2.65 19.31
N ASP A 435 27.95 1.48 19.55
CA ASP A 435 29.37 1.19 19.30
C ASP A 435 29.56 -0.15 18.56
N GLY A 436 29.08 -0.17 17.32
CA GLY A 436 29.09 -1.33 16.44
C GLY A 436 27.96 -2.32 16.71
N ASP A 437 26.93 -1.88 17.44
CA ASP A 437 25.70 -2.61 17.70
C ASP A 437 24.90 -2.80 16.42
N ILE A 438 24.20 -3.93 16.27
CA ILE A 438 23.41 -4.21 15.06
C ILE A 438 22.00 -3.66 15.27
N LEU A 439 21.76 -2.46 14.76
CA LEU A 439 20.52 -1.71 15.00
C LEU A 439 19.84 -1.30 13.69
N PRO A 440 18.51 -1.19 13.67
CA PRO A 440 17.79 -0.66 12.52
C PRO A 440 18.02 0.85 12.40
N VAL A 441 18.37 1.32 11.21
CA VAL A 441 18.59 2.75 10.95
C VAL A 441 18.00 3.14 9.60
N ARG A 442 17.49 4.37 9.54
CA ARG A 442 17.10 5.01 8.30
C ARG A 442 18.21 5.96 7.86
N ALA A 443 18.83 5.70 6.72
CA ALA A 443 20.00 6.44 6.24
C ALA A 443 20.00 6.60 4.72
N LYS A 444 20.85 7.50 4.21
CA LYS A 444 21.13 7.65 2.77
C LYS A 444 22.12 6.57 2.30
N PHE A 445 21.66 5.33 2.20
CA PHE A 445 22.51 4.21 1.80
C PHE A 445 22.99 4.29 0.34
N ASN A 446 22.13 4.81 -0.54
CA ASN A 446 22.44 5.05 -1.95
C ASN A 446 22.76 6.53 -2.19
N ARG A 447 23.98 6.83 -2.65
CA ARG A 447 24.43 8.21 -2.92
C ARG A 447 23.71 8.89 -4.09
N VAL A 448 23.10 8.12 -4.98
CA VAL A 448 22.39 8.61 -6.16
C VAL A 448 20.90 8.87 -5.86
N SER A 449 20.34 8.16 -4.88
CA SER A 449 18.93 8.34 -4.50
C SER A 449 18.81 9.35 -3.37
N ASN A 450 17.79 10.19 -3.46
CA ASN A 450 17.37 11.06 -2.38
C ASN A 450 16.47 10.35 -1.35
N ASP A 451 16.27 9.04 -1.46
CA ASP A 451 15.43 8.28 -0.55
C ASP A 451 16.12 7.93 0.77
N TRP A 452 15.34 8.00 1.84
CA TRP A 452 15.74 7.49 3.14
C TRP A 452 15.42 6.00 3.24
N GLN A 453 16.45 5.16 3.15
CA GLN A 453 16.30 3.70 3.15
C GLN A 453 16.51 3.13 4.55
N VAL A 454 15.77 2.07 4.88
CA VAL A 454 15.88 1.36 6.16
C VAL A 454 16.74 0.12 6.00
N GLY A 455 17.78 -0.02 6.84
CA GLY A 455 18.64 -1.20 6.94
C GLY A 455 18.95 -1.55 8.39
N VAL A 456 19.36 -2.79 8.64
CA VAL A 456 19.79 -3.28 9.96
C VAL A 456 21.31 -3.52 9.89
N ASN A 457 22.08 -2.64 10.51
CA ASN A 457 23.53 -2.51 10.26
C ASN A 457 24.31 -2.30 11.56
N HIS A 458 25.63 -2.47 11.51
CA HIS A 458 26.51 -2.07 12.61
C HIS A 458 26.51 -0.55 12.70
N LEU A 459 25.97 0.00 13.79
CA LEU A 459 25.80 1.43 13.98
C LEU A 459 26.80 1.97 14.99
N TYR A 460 27.39 3.12 14.67
CA TYR A 460 28.31 3.87 15.53
C TYR A 460 27.83 5.31 15.66
N ALA A 461 27.82 5.86 16.87
CA ALA A 461 27.59 7.29 17.09
C ALA A 461 28.62 7.85 18.08
N ASP A 462 28.80 9.17 18.05
CA ASP A 462 29.55 9.87 19.09
C ASP A 462 28.68 10.12 20.34
N ALA A 463 29.32 10.53 21.43
CA ALA A 463 28.64 10.75 22.72
C ALA A 463 27.51 11.80 22.66
N ASN A 464 27.47 12.66 21.65
CA ASN A 464 26.45 13.69 21.49
C ASN A 464 25.23 13.21 20.69
N ASN A 465 25.31 12.03 20.07
CA ASN A 465 24.28 11.51 19.17
C ASN A 465 23.63 10.18 19.63
N PRO A 466 23.22 10.00 20.91
CA PRO A 466 22.51 8.80 21.33
C PRO A 466 21.06 8.77 20.78
N LEU A 467 20.64 7.60 20.31
CA LEU A 467 19.39 7.38 19.58
C LEU A 467 18.42 6.49 20.36
N TRP A 468 17.11 6.71 20.17
CA TRP A 468 16.05 5.90 20.78
C TRP A 468 15.71 4.69 19.92
N PHE A 469 15.59 3.53 20.58
CA PHE A 469 15.17 2.26 19.99
C PHE A 469 14.09 1.61 20.84
N SER A 470 13.27 0.77 20.20
CA SER A 470 12.41 -0.14 20.95
C SER A 470 13.28 -1.20 21.64
N LEU A 471 12.89 -1.66 22.83
CA LEU A 471 13.62 -2.74 23.51
C LEU A 471 13.72 -4.02 22.66
N PRO A 472 12.71 -4.42 21.85
CA PRO A 472 12.86 -5.54 20.90
C PRO A 472 14.04 -5.38 19.92
N ASP A 473 14.32 -4.17 19.43
CA ASP A 473 15.46 -3.95 18.53
C ASP A 473 16.80 -4.09 19.25
N VAL A 474 16.87 -3.69 20.51
CA VAL A 474 18.07 -3.83 21.33
C VAL A 474 18.27 -5.29 21.75
N ALA A 475 17.20 -6.00 22.11
CA ALA A 475 17.23 -7.44 22.32
C ALA A 475 17.77 -8.17 21.06
N ALA A 476 17.30 -7.78 19.87
CA ALA A 476 17.80 -8.32 18.61
C ALA A 476 19.30 -8.06 18.40
N SER A 477 19.78 -6.84 18.73
CA SER A 477 21.22 -6.53 18.69
C SER A 477 22.03 -7.41 19.66
N VAL A 478 21.51 -7.66 20.87
CA VAL A 478 22.16 -8.52 21.88
C VAL A 478 22.32 -9.94 21.35
N LEU A 479 21.28 -10.55 20.75
CA LEU A 479 21.38 -11.91 20.18
C LEU A 479 22.37 -11.99 19.01
N LEU A 480 22.42 -10.96 18.17
CA LEU A 480 23.29 -10.96 17.00
C LEU A 480 24.76 -10.70 17.36
N THR A 481 25.02 -9.86 18.37
CA THR A 481 26.38 -9.41 18.72
C THR A 481 26.96 -10.05 19.97
N GLY A 482 26.13 -10.64 20.83
CA GLY A 482 26.52 -11.13 22.16
C GLY A 482 26.88 -10.02 23.15
N ARG A 483 26.57 -8.76 22.85
CA ARG A 483 26.93 -7.59 23.67
C ARG A 483 25.71 -6.73 23.97
N ILE A 484 25.66 -6.16 25.17
CA ILE A 484 24.65 -5.18 25.55
C ILE A 484 25.13 -3.79 25.10
N PRO A 485 24.36 -3.07 24.26
CA PRO A 485 24.71 -1.71 23.86
C PRO A 485 24.81 -0.77 25.06
N LYS A 486 25.56 0.32 24.94
CA LYS A 486 25.64 1.32 26.02
C LYS A 486 24.32 2.08 26.13
N ILE A 487 23.52 1.73 27.14
CA ILE A 487 22.25 2.39 27.46
C ILE A 487 22.55 3.67 28.25
N VAL A 488 21.93 4.78 27.84
CA VAL A 488 22.09 6.09 28.49
C VAL A 488 20.79 6.60 29.12
N ASP A 489 19.65 6.06 28.71
CA ASP A 489 18.33 6.36 29.27
C ASP A 489 17.35 5.24 28.89
N ALA A 490 16.27 5.08 29.64
CA ALA A 490 15.22 4.12 29.35
C ALA A 490 13.88 4.49 30.00
N PHE A 491 12.80 4.14 29.31
CA PHE A 491 11.45 4.18 29.88
C PHE A 491 10.64 2.96 29.43
N ARG A 492 9.65 2.57 30.24
CA ARG A 492 8.66 1.54 29.88
C ARG A 492 7.24 2.07 30.03
N ILE A 493 6.30 1.43 29.33
CA ILE A 493 4.88 1.78 29.44
C ILE A 493 4.12 0.71 30.22
N GLU A 494 3.17 1.13 31.04
CA GLU A 494 2.30 0.25 31.83
C GLU A 494 0.83 0.57 31.55
N ALA A 495 0.03 -0.45 31.30
CA ALA A 495 -1.43 -0.33 31.23
C ALA A 495 -2.02 -0.35 32.65
N ARG A 496 -2.93 0.59 32.97
CA ARG A 496 -3.64 0.64 34.25
C ARG A 496 -5.15 0.71 34.06
N GLY A 497 -5.85 -0.16 34.80
CA GLY A 497 -7.31 -0.31 34.71
C GLY A 497 -7.79 -0.80 33.35
N ILE A 498 -9.10 -0.96 33.21
CA ILE A 498 -9.77 -1.32 31.96
C ILE A 498 -10.85 -0.26 31.71
N LEU A 499 -11.09 0.06 30.44
CA LEU A 499 -12.18 0.96 30.04
C LEU A 499 -13.53 0.47 30.61
N PRO A 500 -14.36 1.36 31.18
CA PRO A 500 -15.63 0.97 31.78
C PRO A 500 -16.66 0.56 30.72
N ALA A 501 -16.75 1.32 29.62
CA ALA A 501 -17.66 1.05 28.50
C ALA A 501 -16.94 0.23 27.43
N LEU A 502 -17.03 -1.09 27.53
CA LEU A 502 -16.54 -2.04 26.52
C LEU A 502 -17.69 -2.95 26.13
N ASP A 503 -17.98 -2.99 24.82
CA ASP A 503 -19.15 -3.67 24.27
C ASP A 503 -18.73 -4.84 23.36
N PRO A 504 -19.31 -6.04 23.52
CA PRO A 504 -19.12 -7.12 22.57
C PRO A 504 -19.63 -6.75 21.18
N VAL A 505 -18.95 -7.24 20.13
CA VAL A 505 -19.34 -7.01 18.73
C VAL A 505 -19.25 -8.29 17.93
N LYS A 506 -20.04 -8.41 16.86
CA LYS A 506 -19.94 -9.51 15.89
C LYS A 506 -19.22 -9.07 14.63
N LEU A 507 -18.01 -9.55 14.39
CA LEU A 507 -17.27 -9.26 13.17
C LEU A 507 -18.00 -9.87 11.96
N ARG A 508 -18.35 -8.99 11.02
CA ARG A 508 -19.18 -9.28 9.85
C ARG A 508 -20.49 -10.00 10.24
N GLY A 509 -21.03 -9.68 11.42
CA GLY A 509 -22.26 -10.26 11.94
C GLY A 509 -22.16 -11.72 12.40
N VAL A 510 -20.97 -12.34 12.29
CA VAL A 510 -20.78 -13.78 12.50
C VAL A 510 -19.92 -14.08 13.73
N VAL A 511 -18.72 -13.50 13.82
CA VAL A 511 -17.74 -13.85 14.86
C VAL A 511 -17.89 -12.94 16.06
N ALA A 512 -18.42 -13.44 17.18
CA ALA A 512 -18.54 -12.68 18.41
C ALA A 512 -17.16 -12.43 19.04
N VAL A 513 -16.92 -11.18 19.43
CA VAL A 513 -15.71 -10.75 20.15
C VAL A 513 -16.13 -9.90 21.34
N ASP A 514 -15.79 -10.35 22.54
CA ASP A 514 -15.87 -9.54 23.75
C ASP A 514 -14.50 -8.91 24.03
N PRO A 515 -14.34 -7.59 23.83
CA PRO A 515 -13.06 -6.91 24.01
C PRO A 515 -12.54 -6.92 25.45
N ARG A 516 -13.39 -7.20 26.45
CA ARG A 516 -12.99 -7.24 27.87
C ARG A 516 -12.32 -8.55 28.25
N SER A 517 -12.81 -9.66 27.70
CA SER A 517 -12.33 -11.01 28.04
C SER A 517 -11.43 -11.62 26.97
N GLN A 518 -11.47 -11.12 25.73
CA GLN A 518 -10.74 -11.67 24.59
C GLN A 518 -9.76 -10.65 24.00
N ASP A 519 -8.59 -11.16 23.57
CA ASP A 519 -7.63 -10.40 22.77
C ASP A 519 -8.07 -10.39 21.31
N PHE A 520 -8.37 -9.20 20.78
CA PHE A 520 -8.82 -9.02 19.40
C PHE A 520 -7.82 -9.55 18.36
N PHE A 521 -6.51 -9.34 18.57
CA PHE A 521 -5.49 -9.79 17.63
C PHE A 521 -5.37 -11.31 17.61
N LYS A 522 -5.63 -11.96 18.73
CA LYS A 522 -5.68 -13.42 18.86
C LYS A 522 -6.93 -14.00 18.20
N ILE A 523 -8.11 -13.55 18.61
CA ILE A 523 -9.38 -14.18 18.24
C ILE A 523 -9.64 -14.10 16.72
N VAL A 524 -9.28 -13.00 16.07
CA VAL A 524 -9.47 -12.83 14.62
C VAL A 524 -8.67 -13.87 13.83
N ILE A 525 -7.48 -14.24 14.30
CA ILE A 525 -6.63 -15.22 13.63
C ILE A 525 -7.09 -16.65 13.90
N GLU A 526 -7.49 -16.96 15.13
CA GLU A 526 -8.03 -18.29 15.47
C GLU A 526 -9.33 -18.58 14.74
N GLU A 527 -10.27 -17.64 14.75
CA GLU A 527 -11.56 -17.81 14.09
C GLU A 527 -11.39 -17.98 12.59
N ARG A 528 -10.47 -17.23 11.99
CA ARG A 528 -10.08 -17.41 10.59
C ARG A 528 -9.60 -18.84 10.29
N LYS A 529 -8.91 -19.49 11.23
CA LYS A 529 -8.46 -20.89 11.09
C LYS A 529 -9.57 -21.91 11.35
N ARG A 530 -10.47 -21.63 12.29
CA ARG A 530 -11.65 -22.49 12.56
C ARG A 530 -12.69 -22.44 11.43
N LEU A 531 -12.63 -21.48 10.50
CA LEU A 531 -13.58 -21.37 9.38
C LEU A 531 -13.74 -22.64 8.55
N SER A 532 -12.67 -23.41 8.33
CA SER A 532 -12.75 -24.65 7.56
C SER A 532 -13.64 -25.71 8.22
N SER A 533 -13.65 -25.76 9.56
CA SER A 533 -14.47 -26.70 10.35
C SER A 533 -15.93 -26.28 10.52
N ARG A 534 -16.29 -25.05 10.17
CA ARG A 534 -17.67 -24.55 10.30
C ARG A 534 -18.58 -25.23 9.27
N THR A 535 -19.73 -25.75 9.69
CA THR A 535 -20.75 -26.34 8.80
C THR A 535 -21.96 -25.44 8.60
N ASP A 536 -22.09 -24.38 9.40
CA ASP A 536 -23.20 -23.41 9.38
C ASP A 536 -23.08 -22.37 8.25
N LEU A 537 -21.94 -22.33 7.53
CA LEU A 537 -21.71 -21.40 6.42
C LEU A 537 -21.43 -22.13 5.12
N SER A 538 -21.91 -21.56 4.01
CA SER A 538 -21.48 -21.96 2.67
C SER A 538 -20.00 -21.64 2.42
N GLU A 539 -19.36 -22.35 1.49
CA GLU A 539 -17.95 -22.11 1.12
C GLU A 539 -17.69 -20.68 0.64
N ILE A 540 -18.67 -20.05 -0.02
CA ILE A 540 -18.58 -18.64 -0.44
C ILE A 540 -18.52 -17.71 0.78
N GLU A 541 -19.40 -17.91 1.76
CA GLU A 541 -19.43 -17.08 2.96
C GLU A 541 -18.21 -17.33 3.85
N LYS A 542 -17.69 -18.56 3.93
CA LYS A 542 -16.39 -18.86 4.56
C LYS A 542 -15.25 -18.08 3.88
N SER A 543 -15.17 -18.11 2.55
CA SER A 543 -14.14 -17.39 1.80
C SER A 543 -14.20 -15.88 2.02
N ARG A 544 -15.41 -15.30 2.04
CA ARG A 544 -15.60 -13.86 2.31
C ARG A 544 -15.24 -13.50 3.75
N LEU A 545 -15.66 -14.32 4.72
CA LEU A 545 -15.33 -14.11 6.12
C LEU A 545 -13.82 -14.25 6.38
N ASP A 546 -13.14 -15.23 5.79
CA ASP A 546 -11.67 -15.38 5.87
C ASP A 546 -10.96 -14.11 5.40
N LYS A 547 -11.37 -13.59 4.24
CA LYS A 547 -10.84 -12.35 3.68
C LYS A 547 -11.10 -11.16 4.61
N ALA A 548 -12.33 -10.99 5.08
CA ALA A 548 -12.69 -9.89 5.97
C ALA A 548 -11.89 -9.92 7.29
N LEU A 549 -11.75 -11.08 7.92
CA LEU A 549 -10.97 -11.25 9.15
C LEU A 549 -9.48 -10.97 8.90
N ARG A 550 -8.89 -11.48 7.81
CA ARG A 550 -7.49 -11.17 7.44
C ARG A 550 -7.28 -9.67 7.26
N VAL A 551 -8.20 -9.02 6.54
CA VAL A 551 -8.15 -7.58 6.25
C VAL A 551 -8.26 -6.77 7.54
N LEU A 552 -9.19 -7.13 8.44
CA LEU A 552 -9.35 -6.48 9.75
C LEU A 552 -8.12 -6.64 10.64
N ALA A 553 -7.57 -7.86 10.74
CA ALA A 553 -6.37 -8.12 11.53
C ALA A 553 -5.19 -7.25 11.08
N ASN A 554 -4.89 -7.26 9.78
CA ASN A 554 -3.78 -6.48 9.23
C ASN A 554 -4.00 -4.97 9.36
N ALA A 555 -5.22 -4.50 9.11
CA ALA A 555 -5.54 -3.08 9.13
C ALA A 555 -5.47 -2.45 10.53
N THR A 556 -5.73 -3.23 11.58
CA THR A 556 -5.78 -2.75 12.98
C THR A 556 -4.53 -3.08 13.78
N SER A 557 -3.65 -3.95 13.28
CA SER A 557 -2.45 -4.39 14.02
C SER A 557 -1.49 -3.25 14.34
N TYR A 558 -0.89 -2.61 13.33
CA TYR A 558 0.12 -1.55 13.56
C TYR A 558 -0.18 -0.24 12.83
N GLY A 559 -0.76 -0.31 11.63
CA GLY A 559 -0.85 0.83 10.72
C GLY A 559 -1.64 2.02 11.26
N ILE A 560 -2.69 1.76 12.04
CA ILE A 560 -3.50 2.81 12.70
C ILE A 560 -2.72 3.54 13.80
N TYR A 561 -1.83 2.84 14.52
CA TYR A 561 -1.03 3.42 15.59
C TYR A 561 0.12 4.29 15.04
N ALA A 562 0.57 4.02 13.81
CA ALA A 562 1.57 4.82 13.08
C ALA A 562 0.98 5.87 12.13
N GLU A 563 -0.34 6.05 12.12
CA GLU A 563 -1.00 6.89 11.13
C GLU A 563 -0.70 8.38 11.38
N MET A 564 0.10 8.98 10.51
CA MET A 564 0.12 10.44 10.31
C MET A 564 -0.62 10.80 9.02
N SER A 565 -1.43 11.85 9.08
CA SER A 565 -2.23 12.41 8.01
C SER A 565 -1.68 13.76 7.60
N ARG A 566 -1.21 13.87 6.35
CA ARG A 566 -0.77 15.13 5.77
C ARG A 566 -1.94 16.08 5.56
N GLN A 567 -1.85 17.27 6.12
CA GLN A 567 -2.84 18.31 5.95
C GLN A 567 -2.33 19.30 4.92
N GLU A 568 -2.95 19.32 3.75
CA GLU A 568 -2.68 20.38 2.76
C GLU A 568 -3.19 21.71 3.32
N SER A 569 -2.37 22.75 3.23
CA SER A 569 -2.65 24.09 3.73
C SER A 569 -2.14 25.10 2.72
N ASP A 570 -2.93 26.17 2.50
CA ASP A 570 -2.58 27.25 1.58
C ASP A 570 -1.44 28.13 2.14
N HIS A 571 -1.17 28.02 3.45
CA HIS A 571 -0.14 28.77 4.16
C HIS A 571 0.73 27.84 5.00
N LYS A 572 1.99 28.24 5.22
CA LYS A 572 2.86 27.58 6.20
C LYS A 572 2.28 27.74 7.59
N VAL A 573 2.18 26.63 8.31
CA VAL A 573 1.70 26.57 9.68
C VAL A 573 2.82 26.18 10.62
N GLU A 574 2.75 26.72 11.84
CA GLU A 574 3.67 26.38 12.90
C GLU A 574 3.28 25.03 13.54
N VAL A 575 4.28 24.17 13.76
CA VAL A 575 4.13 22.90 14.45
C VAL A 575 5.22 22.73 15.50
N THR A 576 4.85 22.17 16.64
CA THR A 576 5.80 21.78 17.70
C THR A 576 6.17 20.33 17.49
N CYS A 577 7.45 20.05 17.25
CA CYS A 577 7.98 18.74 16.94
C CYS A 577 8.68 18.12 18.15
N HIS A 578 8.24 16.92 18.54
CA HIS A 578 8.86 16.11 19.59
C HIS A 578 9.71 15.00 18.93
N GLY A 579 11.01 14.97 19.22
CA GLY A 579 11.97 14.05 18.59
C GLY A 579 12.74 13.23 19.61
N ILE A 580 14.07 13.14 19.44
CA ILE A 580 14.97 12.39 20.33
C ILE A 580 15.36 13.17 21.60
N ASP A 581 15.22 14.49 21.57
CA ASP A 581 15.57 15.39 22.66
C ASP A 581 14.37 15.64 23.61
N ALA A 582 14.67 15.95 24.87
CA ALA A 582 13.64 16.24 25.87
C ALA A 582 12.88 17.54 25.59
N LYS A 583 13.56 18.55 25.05
CA LYS A 583 12.93 19.80 24.63
C LYS A 583 12.44 19.66 23.19
N PRO A 584 11.17 19.98 22.89
CA PRO A 584 10.71 20.04 21.51
C PRO A 584 11.31 21.25 20.78
N PHE A 585 11.23 21.24 19.46
CA PHE A 585 11.55 22.39 18.62
C PHE A 585 10.32 22.79 17.79
N ILE A 586 10.30 24.04 17.33
CA ILE A 586 9.21 24.59 16.53
C ILE A 586 9.68 24.73 15.09
N CYS A 587 8.85 24.36 14.13
CA CYS A 587 9.13 24.61 12.71
C CYS A 587 7.88 25.06 11.93
N ARG A 588 8.10 25.70 10.78
CA ARG A 588 7.03 26.17 9.88
C ARG A 588 6.97 25.32 8.62
N VAL A 589 5.89 24.55 8.48
CA VAL A 589 5.70 23.59 7.38
C VAL A 589 4.51 23.95 6.52
N SER A 590 4.61 23.72 5.21
CA SER A 590 3.48 23.95 4.30
C SER A 590 2.37 22.92 4.51
N HIS A 591 2.73 21.66 4.73
CA HIS A 591 1.77 20.57 4.88
C HIS A 591 2.15 19.75 6.12
N PRO A 592 1.60 20.05 7.30
CA PRO A 592 1.96 19.29 8.49
C PRO A 592 1.39 17.87 8.40
N ASP A 593 2.21 16.90 8.78
CA ASP A 593 1.75 15.56 9.13
C ASP A 593 1.14 15.65 10.53
N LEU A 594 -0.10 15.22 10.74
CA LEU A 594 -0.71 15.19 12.09
C LEU A 594 -1.18 13.79 12.45
N ALA A 595 -1.15 13.48 13.74
CA ALA A 595 -1.61 12.20 14.26
C ALA A 595 -3.04 11.87 13.79
N GLY A 596 -3.20 10.67 13.24
CA GLY A 596 -4.50 10.06 12.97
C GLY A 596 -5.23 9.71 14.27
N GLU A 597 -6.51 9.35 14.16
CA GLU A 597 -7.41 9.12 15.30
C GLU A 597 -6.85 8.15 16.34
N PHE A 598 -6.37 6.98 15.91
CA PHE A 598 -5.80 5.95 16.78
C PHE A 598 -4.27 5.98 16.83
N CYS A 599 -3.65 7.07 16.35
CA CYS A 599 -2.19 7.16 16.35
C CYS A 599 -1.65 7.14 17.77
N PHE A 600 -0.75 6.18 18.03
CA PHE A 600 -0.05 6.03 19.29
C PHE A 600 1.30 5.35 19.00
N PRO A 601 2.35 6.14 18.69
CA PRO A 601 3.66 5.63 18.26
C PRO A 601 4.28 4.54 19.13
N PRO A 602 4.12 4.53 20.49
CA PRO A 602 4.65 3.44 21.31
C PRO A 602 4.21 2.05 20.84
N LEU A 603 2.93 1.84 20.56
CA LEU A 603 2.46 0.53 20.08
C LEU A 603 3.00 0.21 18.68
N ALA A 604 3.00 1.17 17.76
CA ALA A 604 3.52 0.96 16.42
C ALA A 604 4.99 0.52 16.42
N SER A 605 5.83 1.16 17.23
CA SER A 605 7.26 0.87 17.33
C SER A 605 7.55 -0.46 18.01
N LEU A 606 6.82 -0.80 19.09
CA LEU A 606 6.95 -2.09 19.75
C LEU A 606 6.56 -3.24 18.82
N ILE A 607 5.49 -3.10 18.05
CA ILE A 607 5.03 -4.15 17.12
C ILE A 607 6.06 -4.39 16.01
N THR A 608 6.57 -3.34 15.36
CA THR A 608 7.54 -3.52 14.27
C THR A 608 8.91 -3.95 14.78
N GLY A 609 9.33 -3.47 15.95
CA GLY A 609 10.53 -3.95 16.64
C GLY A 609 10.47 -5.45 16.94
N SER A 610 9.35 -5.91 17.50
CA SER A 610 9.14 -7.32 17.81
C SER A 610 9.06 -8.22 16.58
N ALA A 611 8.49 -7.73 15.47
CA ALA A 611 8.54 -8.45 14.19
C ALA A 611 9.99 -8.61 13.68
N ARG A 612 10.84 -7.58 13.83
CA ARG A 612 12.27 -7.69 13.50
C ARG A 612 13.00 -8.66 14.44
N LEU A 613 12.70 -8.63 15.75
CA LEU A 613 13.23 -9.58 16.72
C LEU A 613 12.86 -11.02 16.37
N MET A 614 11.62 -11.27 15.94
CA MET A 614 11.17 -12.60 15.50
C MET A 614 11.99 -13.13 14.31
N LEU A 615 12.27 -12.29 13.30
CA LEU A 615 13.16 -12.66 12.19
C LEU A 615 14.61 -12.90 12.66
N VAL A 616 15.09 -12.16 13.65
CA VAL A 616 16.42 -12.38 14.24
C VAL A 616 16.48 -13.70 15.00
N LEU A 617 15.42 -14.07 15.73
CA LEU A 617 15.34 -15.36 16.40
C LEU A 617 15.40 -16.53 15.39
N LEU A 618 14.80 -16.35 14.20
CA LEU A 618 14.93 -17.30 13.10
C LEU A 618 16.35 -17.32 12.51
N GLU A 619 16.97 -16.16 12.29
CA GLU A 619 18.37 -16.06 11.85
C GLU A 619 19.32 -16.77 12.83
N CYS A 620 19.16 -16.58 14.14
CA CYS A 620 19.92 -17.28 15.17
C CYS A 620 19.69 -18.79 15.08
N SER A 621 18.45 -19.26 14.99
CA SER A 621 18.12 -20.69 14.90
C SER A 621 18.75 -21.37 13.66
N VAL A 622 18.81 -20.66 12.53
CA VAL A 622 19.49 -21.15 11.31
C VAL A 622 21.01 -21.19 11.52
N ARG A 623 21.58 -20.15 12.13
CA ARG A 623 23.02 -20.03 12.42
C ARG A 623 23.50 -21.09 13.41
N GLU A 624 22.71 -21.41 14.44
CA GLU A 624 23.01 -22.47 15.42
C GLU A 624 23.20 -23.84 14.76
N LYS A 625 22.44 -24.14 13.69
CA LYS A 625 22.59 -25.36 12.88
C LYS A 625 23.71 -25.23 11.82
N GLY A 626 24.47 -24.14 11.83
CA GLY A 626 25.57 -23.85 10.90
C GLY A 626 25.13 -23.39 9.51
N GLY A 627 23.84 -23.10 9.32
CA GLY A 627 23.22 -22.72 8.05
C GLY A 627 23.25 -21.21 7.78
N THR A 628 22.62 -20.83 6.66
CA THR A 628 22.35 -19.43 6.30
C THR A 628 21.06 -19.33 5.47
N TYR A 629 20.73 -18.14 4.97
CA TYR A 629 19.53 -17.85 4.19
C TYR A 629 19.84 -17.03 2.93
N THR A 630 18.92 -16.97 1.98
CA THR A 630 19.10 -16.25 0.71
C THR A 630 18.54 -14.84 0.77
N MET A 631 17.36 -14.67 1.38
CA MET A 631 16.67 -13.39 1.53
C MET A 631 15.65 -13.45 2.67
N GLU A 632 15.23 -12.28 3.11
CA GLU A 632 14.10 -12.07 4.02
C GLU A 632 13.23 -10.90 3.55
N ASP A 633 11.91 -11.02 3.74
CA ASP A 633 10.95 -9.94 3.47
C ASP A 633 9.87 -9.86 4.56
N THR A 634 10.12 -9.03 5.57
CA THR A 634 9.20 -8.63 6.65
C THR A 634 8.81 -9.75 7.63
N ASP A 635 8.23 -10.83 7.13
CA ASP A 635 7.71 -11.99 7.86
C ASP A 635 8.14 -13.33 7.24
N SER A 636 8.84 -13.30 6.11
CA SER A 636 9.34 -14.48 5.43
C SER A 636 10.86 -14.56 5.35
N MET A 637 11.38 -15.80 5.24
CA MET A 637 12.80 -16.09 5.03
C MET A 637 12.96 -17.30 4.10
N ALA A 638 13.78 -17.15 3.07
CA ALA A 638 14.19 -18.24 2.19
C ALA A 638 15.49 -18.88 2.73
N ILE A 639 15.37 -19.96 3.50
CA ILE A 639 16.51 -20.61 4.17
C ILE A 639 17.28 -21.47 3.17
N LEU A 640 18.60 -21.27 3.06
CA LEU A 640 19.46 -22.02 2.17
C LEU A 640 19.44 -23.51 2.58
N SER A 641 18.89 -24.36 1.72
CA SER A 641 18.66 -25.75 2.07
C SER A 641 18.49 -26.68 0.87
N THR A 642 18.87 -27.93 1.08
CA THR A 642 18.67 -29.05 0.14
C THR A 642 18.04 -30.22 0.89
N LYS A 643 17.62 -31.26 0.17
CA LYS A 643 17.07 -32.47 0.80
C LYS A 643 17.98 -33.07 1.87
N ARG A 644 19.30 -33.08 1.65
CA ARG A 644 20.30 -33.70 2.54
C ARG A 644 21.20 -32.69 3.27
N GLY A 645 21.07 -31.40 2.97
CA GLY A 645 22.04 -30.38 3.39
C GLY A 645 23.38 -30.53 2.66
N GLY A 646 24.38 -29.78 3.12
CA GLY A 646 25.76 -29.89 2.63
C GLY A 646 26.42 -28.54 2.38
N LYS A 647 27.69 -28.57 1.95
CA LYS A 647 28.42 -27.36 1.56
C LYS A 647 28.00 -26.91 0.16
N VAL A 648 27.76 -25.61 0.01
CA VAL A 648 27.42 -24.97 -1.26
C VAL A 648 28.47 -23.90 -1.54
N SER A 649 29.03 -23.93 -2.75
CA SER A 649 29.93 -22.89 -3.20
C SER A 649 29.16 -21.58 -3.37
N CYS A 650 29.66 -20.51 -2.77
CA CYS A 650 29.13 -19.17 -2.93
C CYS A 650 30.31 -18.20 -3.09
N PRO A 651 30.32 -17.34 -4.12
CA PRO A 651 31.15 -16.14 -4.14
C PRO A 651 31.04 -15.40 -2.80
N GLY A 652 32.19 -15.23 -2.14
CA GLY A 652 32.24 -14.72 -0.77
C GLY A 652 32.51 -15.74 0.32
N GLY A 653 32.50 -17.03 0.00
CA GLY A 653 32.92 -18.11 0.89
C GLY A 653 31.96 -19.31 0.85
N PRO A 654 32.44 -20.52 1.17
CA PRO A 654 31.58 -21.70 1.23
C PRO A 654 30.54 -21.53 2.35
N VAL A 655 29.27 -21.71 2.00
CA VAL A 655 28.14 -21.67 2.93
C VAL A 655 27.58 -23.08 3.14
N THR A 656 26.85 -23.30 4.23
CA THR A 656 26.20 -24.58 4.50
C THR A 656 24.71 -24.47 4.21
N ALA A 657 24.22 -25.32 3.30
CA ALA A 657 22.80 -25.55 3.14
C ALA A 657 22.32 -26.53 4.22
N LEU A 658 21.22 -26.19 4.89
CA LEU A 658 20.58 -27.10 5.84
C LEU A 658 19.82 -28.22 5.11
N SER A 659 19.67 -29.37 5.77
CA SER A 659 18.74 -30.39 5.31
C SER A 659 17.29 -29.96 5.52
N TRP A 660 16.35 -30.47 4.72
CA TRP A 660 14.92 -30.23 4.95
C TRP A 660 14.46 -30.67 6.35
N LYS A 661 15.08 -31.72 6.90
CA LYS A 661 14.82 -32.16 8.29
C LYS A 661 15.23 -31.08 9.29
N GLN A 662 16.44 -30.52 9.15
CA GLN A 662 16.90 -29.44 10.03
C GLN A 662 16.04 -28.18 9.92
N VAL A 663 15.58 -27.81 8.72
CA VAL A 663 14.65 -26.68 8.56
C VAL A 663 13.32 -26.97 9.25
N ARG A 664 12.82 -28.20 9.17
CA ARG A 664 11.62 -28.62 9.91
C ARG A 664 11.81 -28.55 11.42
N GLU A 665 12.94 -29.03 11.95
CA GLU A 665 13.27 -28.91 13.37
C GLU A 665 13.28 -27.44 13.84
N ILE A 666 13.84 -26.54 13.03
CA ILE A 666 13.80 -25.08 13.30
C ILE A 666 12.35 -24.60 13.31
N SER A 667 11.57 -24.94 12.28
CA SER A 667 10.14 -24.61 12.19
C SER A 667 9.40 -25.08 13.44
N ASP A 668 9.56 -26.33 13.84
CA ASP A 668 8.84 -26.95 14.95
C ASP A 668 9.18 -26.29 16.29
N ARG A 669 10.41 -25.79 16.48
CA ARG A 669 10.82 -25.06 17.70
C ARG A 669 9.94 -23.82 17.96
N PHE A 670 9.51 -23.12 16.90
CA PHE A 670 8.61 -21.96 17.02
C PHE A 670 7.19 -22.32 17.50
N ALA A 671 6.85 -23.61 17.59
CA ALA A 671 5.62 -24.03 18.29
C ALA A 671 5.65 -23.68 19.78
N ALA A 672 6.84 -23.54 20.41
CA ALA A 672 6.97 -23.18 21.83
C ALA A 672 6.39 -21.79 22.15
N ILE A 673 6.42 -20.87 21.18
CA ILE A 673 5.90 -19.50 21.30
C ILE A 673 4.66 -19.25 20.47
N ASN A 674 3.91 -20.30 20.13
CA ASN A 674 2.60 -20.15 19.52
C ASN A 674 1.60 -19.60 20.58
N PRO A 675 1.08 -18.36 20.41
CA PRO A 675 0.22 -17.75 21.42
C PRO A 675 -1.27 -18.04 21.22
N TYR A 676 -1.61 -18.88 20.25
CA TYR A 676 -2.97 -19.22 19.86
C TYR A 676 -3.44 -20.52 20.53
N ASP A 677 -4.75 -20.72 20.55
CA ASP A 677 -5.39 -21.98 20.87
C ASP A 677 -4.85 -23.10 19.96
N ARG A 678 -4.45 -24.21 20.59
CA ARG A 678 -3.86 -25.37 19.93
C ARG A 678 -4.88 -26.15 19.10
N ASP A 679 -6.17 -26.04 19.39
CA ASP A 679 -7.20 -26.65 18.56
C ASP A 679 -7.36 -25.88 17.24
N ALA A 680 -7.21 -24.55 17.27
CA ALA A 680 -7.26 -23.72 16.07
C ALA A 680 -5.95 -23.76 15.27
N ILE A 681 -4.82 -23.70 15.97
CA ILE A 681 -3.46 -23.62 15.40
C ILE A 681 -2.57 -24.56 16.21
N PRO A 682 -2.51 -25.86 15.86
CA PRO A 682 -1.82 -26.86 16.68
C PRO A 682 -0.29 -26.69 16.68
N GLY A 683 0.27 -26.35 15.52
CA GLY A 683 1.70 -26.42 15.28
C GLY A 683 2.46 -25.11 15.47
N SER A 684 3.51 -24.96 14.68
CA SER A 684 4.37 -23.80 14.68
C SER A 684 3.72 -22.56 14.05
N ILE A 685 4.10 -21.38 14.58
CA ILE A 685 3.81 -20.10 13.94
C ILE A 685 4.75 -19.80 12.77
N LEU A 686 5.89 -20.49 12.65
CA LEU A 686 6.75 -20.45 11.48
C LEU A 686 6.35 -21.60 10.56
N LYS A 687 5.90 -21.28 9.35
CA LYS A 687 5.43 -22.26 8.37
C LYS A 687 6.47 -22.49 7.30
N ILE A 688 6.58 -23.74 6.85
CA ILE A 688 7.12 -24.04 5.52
C ILE A 688 5.99 -23.83 4.53
N GLU A 689 6.16 -22.89 3.61
CA GLU A 689 5.10 -22.47 2.69
C GLU A 689 4.73 -23.58 1.69
N ASN A 690 3.48 -23.55 1.22
CA ASN A 690 2.95 -24.53 0.26
C ASN A 690 3.74 -24.57 -1.05
N ASP A 691 4.46 -23.50 -1.39
CA ASP A 691 5.35 -23.44 -2.56
C ASP A 691 6.36 -24.60 -2.57
N ASN A 692 6.82 -25.02 -1.38
CA ASN A 692 7.78 -26.10 -1.19
C ASN A 692 7.20 -27.49 -1.47
N PHE A 693 5.91 -27.60 -1.78
CA PHE A 693 5.25 -28.87 -2.04
C PHE A 693 4.60 -28.85 -3.41
N ASP A 694 4.65 -29.98 -4.09
CA ASP A 694 3.87 -30.17 -5.31
C ASP A 694 2.36 -30.11 -4.95
N PRO A 695 1.56 -29.26 -5.61
CA PRO A 695 0.18 -29.00 -5.21
C PRO A 695 -0.73 -30.24 -5.38
N ILE A 696 -0.35 -31.20 -6.20
CA ILE A 696 -1.11 -32.43 -6.49
C ILE A 696 -0.65 -33.56 -5.56
N THR A 697 0.63 -33.91 -5.61
CA THR A 697 1.19 -35.06 -4.88
C THR A 697 1.50 -34.75 -3.42
N ARG A 698 1.54 -33.47 -3.05
CA ARG A 698 1.95 -32.95 -1.72
C ARG A 698 3.35 -33.37 -1.28
N LYS A 699 4.15 -33.93 -2.19
CA LYS A 699 5.56 -34.25 -1.93
C LYS A 699 6.37 -32.96 -1.93
N GLN A 700 7.29 -32.86 -0.98
CA GLN A 700 8.20 -31.72 -0.91
C GLN A 700 9.10 -31.71 -2.15
N ARG A 701 9.16 -30.55 -2.82
CA ARG A 701 9.95 -30.27 -4.01
C ARG A 701 11.05 -29.25 -3.70
N GLN A 702 12.15 -29.31 -4.44
CA GLN A 702 13.26 -28.36 -4.26
C GLN A 702 12.89 -27.02 -4.88
N LEU A 703 12.77 -25.98 -4.04
CA LEU A 703 12.65 -24.61 -4.51
C LEU A 703 14.03 -23.99 -4.71
N TYR A 704 14.07 -23.02 -5.62
CA TYR A 704 15.19 -22.12 -5.83
C TYR A 704 14.73 -20.67 -5.64
N CYS A 705 15.62 -19.84 -5.11
CA CYS A 705 15.41 -18.42 -4.95
C CYS A 705 16.54 -17.66 -5.65
N LEU A 706 16.17 -16.64 -6.44
CA LEU A 706 17.12 -15.65 -6.95
C LEU A 706 16.75 -14.29 -6.38
N ALA A 707 17.61 -13.71 -5.55
CA ALA A 707 17.42 -12.39 -4.94
C ALA A 707 18.40 -11.37 -5.53
N ILE A 708 17.89 -10.21 -5.96
CA ILE A 708 18.69 -9.10 -6.49
C ILE A 708 18.94 -8.06 -5.40
N SER A 709 17.87 -7.69 -4.69
CA SER A 709 17.87 -6.76 -3.55
C SER A 709 16.54 -6.89 -2.81
N ALA A 710 16.36 -6.15 -1.72
CA ALA A 710 15.13 -6.06 -0.96
C ALA A 710 13.92 -5.90 -1.88
N LYS A 711 12.92 -6.78 -1.71
CA LYS A 711 11.69 -6.84 -2.52
C LYS A 711 11.90 -7.11 -4.01
N ARG A 712 13.08 -7.53 -4.46
CA ARG A 712 13.36 -7.91 -5.86
C ARG A 712 13.93 -9.32 -5.87
N TYR A 713 13.05 -10.31 -5.85
CA TYR A 713 13.40 -11.73 -5.87
C TYR A 713 12.32 -12.54 -6.59
N ALA A 714 12.67 -13.77 -6.95
CA ALA A 714 11.75 -14.77 -7.47
C ALA A 714 12.04 -16.15 -6.89
N LEU A 715 10.97 -16.93 -6.67
CA LEU A 715 11.01 -18.35 -6.34
C LEU A 715 10.61 -19.16 -7.57
N PHE A 716 11.35 -20.23 -7.84
CA PHE A 716 11.17 -21.04 -9.05
C PHE A 716 11.62 -22.49 -8.82
N LEU A 717 11.35 -23.33 -9.82
CA LEU A 717 11.73 -24.74 -9.89
C LEU A 717 12.75 -24.97 -11.00
N LEU A 718 13.54 -26.04 -10.85
CA LEU A 718 14.34 -26.61 -11.92
C LEU A 718 13.82 -28.02 -12.22
N GLU A 719 13.03 -28.16 -13.28
CA GLU A 719 12.46 -29.42 -13.74
C GLU A 719 13.36 -30.03 -14.81
N ASN A 720 14.05 -31.14 -14.50
CA ASN A 720 15.05 -31.74 -15.38
C ASN A 720 16.12 -30.72 -15.84
N GLY A 721 16.52 -29.82 -14.95
CA GLY A 721 17.48 -28.75 -15.22
C GLY A 721 16.91 -27.55 -15.98
N LYS A 722 15.64 -27.55 -16.37
CA LYS A 722 14.99 -26.41 -17.04
C LYS A 722 14.24 -25.53 -16.05
N LEU A 723 14.32 -24.22 -16.27
CA LEU A 723 13.59 -23.23 -15.48
C LEU A 723 12.07 -23.40 -15.61
N ALA A 724 11.38 -23.51 -14.47
CA ALA A 724 9.94 -23.37 -14.37
C ALA A 724 9.58 -22.33 -13.29
N LEU A 725 8.95 -21.22 -13.68
CA LEU A 725 8.45 -20.24 -12.72
C LEU A 725 7.31 -20.83 -11.88
N LEU A 726 7.22 -20.42 -10.61
CA LEU A 726 6.05 -20.71 -9.78
C LEU A 726 4.91 -19.77 -10.14
N ARG A 727 3.89 -20.31 -10.81
CA ARG A 727 2.84 -19.53 -11.48
C ARG A 727 1.45 -20.01 -11.12
N ALA A 728 0.56 -19.04 -10.91
CA ALA A 728 -0.89 -19.18 -10.83
C ALA A 728 -1.62 -18.41 -11.94
N SER A 729 -1.02 -17.35 -12.52
CA SER A 729 -1.64 -16.56 -13.58
C SER A 729 -1.52 -17.19 -14.97
N CYS A 730 -2.58 -17.04 -15.77
CA CYS A 730 -2.59 -17.38 -17.18
C CYS A 730 -1.64 -16.45 -17.96
N SER A 731 -0.75 -17.02 -18.77
CA SER A 731 0.23 -16.29 -19.59
C SER A 731 -0.36 -15.49 -20.76
N PHE A 732 -1.69 -15.51 -20.93
CA PHE A 732 -2.38 -14.82 -22.01
C PHE A 732 -3.32 -13.72 -21.53
N CYS A 733 -3.96 -13.89 -20.38
CA CYS A 733 -4.92 -12.92 -19.85
C CYS A 733 -4.62 -12.49 -18.41
N GLY A 734 -3.50 -12.93 -17.83
CA GLY A 734 -3.10 -12.62 -16.44
C GLY A 734 -3.99 -13.20 -15.33
N ARG A 735 -5.14 -13.80 -15.65
CA ARG A 735 -6.10 -14.30 -14.65
C ARG A 735 -5.53 -15.49 -13.87
N LYS A 736 -5.71 -15.50 -12.55
CA LYS A 736 -5.28 -16.61 -11.67
C LYS A 736 -6.16 -17.84 -11.87
N ASN A 737 -5.54 -19.01 -11.95
CA ASN A 737 -6.19 -20.31 -12.08
C ASN A 737 -5.78 -21.23 -10.91
N LYS A 738 -6.53 -22.31 -10.69
CA LYS A 738 -6.14 -23.35 -9.72
C LYS A 738 -4.99 -24.20 -10.27
N PRO A 739 -4.05 -24.67 -9.43
CA PRO A 739 -2.97 -25.56 -9.88
C PRO A 739 -3.51 -26.81 -10.59
N GLY A 740 -2.79 -27.29 -11.60
CA GLY A 740 -3.12 -28.53 -12.34
C GLY A 740 -4.18 -28.36 -13.44
N VAL A 741 -4.78 -27.18 -13.58
CA VAL A 741 -5.68 -26.85 -14.69
C VAL A 741 -4.87 -26.77 -16.00
N ARG A 742 -5.38 -27.41 -17.06
CA ARG A 742 -4.73 -27.47 -18.39
C ARG A 742 -5.14 -26.34 -19.33
N GLU A 743 -6.31 -25.75 -19.12
CA GLU A 743 -6.86 -24.66 -19.94
C GLU A 743 -7.39 -23.54 -19.05
N CYS A 744 -7.11 -22.29 -19.40
CA CYS A 744 -7.53 -21.16 -18.59
C CYS A 744 -9.06 -21.08 -18.51
N VAL A 745 -9.60 -21.00 -17.30
CA VAL A 745 -11.05 -20.90 -17.09
C VAL A 745 -11.67 -19.63 -17.70
N ASN A 746 -10.85 -18.61 -17.96
CA ASN A 746 -11.29 -17.34 -18.52
C ASN A 746 -11.16 -17.29 -20.05
N CYS A 747 -9.98 -17.58 -20.58
CA CYS A 747 -9.71 -17.42 -22.01
C CYS A 747 -9.61 -18.73 -22.80
N GLN A 748 -9.84 -19.88 -22.15
CA GLN A 748 -9.82 -21.23 -22.74
C GLN A 748 -8.52 -21.61 -23.46
N LYS A 749 -7.43 -20.86 -23.23
CA LYS A 749 -6.11 -21.15 -23.80
C LYS A 749 -5.38 -22.19 -22.95
N PRO A 750 -4.55 -23.07 -23.56
CA PRO A 750 -3.71 -23.98 -22.80
C PRO A 750 -2.79 -23.23 -21.85
N ILE A 751 -2.73 -23.64 -20.58
CA ILE A 751 -1.91 -23.02 -19.55
C ILE A 751 -1.12 -24.05 -18.76
N HIS A 752 -0.04 -23.60 -18.13
CA HIS A 752 0.71 -24.39 -17.16
C HIS A 752 0.79 -23.61 -15.83
N VAL A 753 -0.08 -23.97 -14.88
CA VAL A 753 -0.13 -23.39 -13.53
C VAL A 753 0.28 -24.46 -12.51
N ASN A 754 1.42 -24.23 -11.88
CA ASN A 754 2.09 -25.18 -10.99
C ASN A 754 2.15 -24.70 -9.53
N ASN A 755 1.49 -23.58 -9.23
CA ASN A 755 1.49 -22.96 -7.91
C ASN A 755 0.20 -22.18 -7.61
N GLU A 756 -0.05 -21.89 -6.34
CA GLU A 756 -1.23 -21.13 -5.88
C GLU A 756 -1.10 -19.61 -6.09
N GLU A 757 0.13 -19.10 -6.12
CA GLU A 757 0.44 -17.71 -6.40
C GLU A 757 1.65 -17.58 -7.36
N ASP A 758 1.71 -16.47 -8.07
CA ASP A 758 2.90 -16.07 -8.81
C ASP A 758 3.97 -15.65 -7.81
N ARG A 759 5.15 -16.30 -7.85
CA ARG A 759 6.24 -16.02 -6.90
C ARG A 759 7.42 -15.29 -7.56
N TRP A 760 7.13 -14.17 -8.23
CA TRP A 760 8.14 -13.22 -8.70
C TRP A 760 7.72 -11.80 -8.35
N SER A 761 8.71 -10.96 -8.03
CA SER A 761 8.41 -9.59 -7.63
C SER A 761 8.07 -8.69 -8.82
N GLU A 762 6.95 -7.96 -8.70
CA GLU A 762 6.59 -6.84 -9.59
C GLU A 762 7.09 -5.48 -9.07
N HIS A 763 7.76 -5.46 -7.91
CA HIS A 763 8.14 -4.24 -7.22
C HIS A 763 9.14 -3.42 -8.04
N GLY A 764 8.70 -2.24 -8.51
CA GLY A 764 9.51 -1.39 -9.38
C GLY A 764 9.29 -1.64 -10.88
N LEU A 765 8.42 -2.57 -11.27
CA LEU A 765 7.97 -2.80 -12.65
C LEU A 765 6.48 -2.54 -12.83
N GLY A 766 5.65 -2.82 -11.83
CA GLY A 766 4.18 -2.74 -11.94
C GLY A 766 3.58 -1.35 -12.20
N HIS A 767 4.37 -0.28 -12.08
CA HIS A 767 3.95 1.09 -12.41
C HIS A 767 3.99 1.38 -13.92
N LEU A 768 4.70 0.56 -14.70
CA LEU A 768 4.75 0.67 -16.15
C LEU A 768 3.52 0.04 -16.78
N MET A 769 3.15 0.55 -17.95
CA MET A 769 2.11 -0.01 -18.79
C MET A 769 2.56 -1.36 -19.36
N ASN A 770 1.65 -2.11 -19.98
CA ASN A 770 2.05 -3.29 -20.72
C ASN A 770 2.76 -2.85 -22.02
N PRO A 771 3.96 -3.36 -22.32
CA PRO A 771 4.77 -2.90 -23.45
C PRO A 771 4.25 -3.36 -24.82
N THR A 772 3.45 -4.42 -24.87
CA THR A 772 2.94 -5.01 -26.12
C THR A 772 1.56 -4.46 -26.45
N ASP A 773 0.71 -4.31 -25.44
CA ASP A 773 -0.63 -3.75 -25.54
C ASP A 773 -0.86 -2.82 -24.34
N PRO A 774 -0.71 -1.50 -24.50
CA PRO A 774 -0.83 -0.52 -23.41
C PRO A 774 -2.18 -0.55 -22.66
N GLU A 775 -3.24 -1.06 -23.29
CA GLU A 775 -4.57 -1.18 -22.68
C GLU A 775 -4.77 -2.51 -21.93
N SER A 776 -3.90 -3.50 -22.14
CA SER A 776 -3.99 -4.80 -21.47
C SER A 776 -3.55 -4.73 -20.01
N GLU A 777 -4.37 -5.33 -19.14
CA GLU A 777 -4.04 -5.52 -17.72
C GLU A 777 -3.10 -6.71 -17.47
N ASP A 778 -2.79 -7.53 -18.49
CA ASP A 778 -1.87 -8.66 -18.37
C ASP A 778 -0.45 -8.21 -17.97
N ARG A 779 0.19 -9.02 -17.12
CA ARG A 779 1.52 -8.76 -16.56
C ARG A 779 2.55 -9.81 -16.97
N GLU A 780 2.29 -10.60 -18.01
CA GLU A 780 3.18 -11.66 -18.49
C GLU A 780 4.56 -11.12 -18.88
N TRP A 781 4.64 -9.88 -19.36
CA TRP A 781 5.91 -9.25 -19.69
C TRP A 781 6.87 -9.17 -18.49
N ILE A 782 6.36 -9.06 -17.25
CA ILE A 782 7.17 -9.09 -16.03
C ILE A 782 7.71 -10.51 -15.78
N ALA A 783 6.89 -11.54 -16.00
CA ALA A 783 7.33 -12.93 -15.92
C ALA A 783 8.45 -13.21 -16.94
N ARG A 784 8.36 -12.68 -18.16
CA ARG A 784 9.42 -12.79 -19.18
C ARG A 784 10.71 -12.09 -18.77
N VAL A 785 10.63 -10.92 -18.13
CA VAL A 785 11.81 -10.24 -17.55
C VAL A 785 12.48 -11.15 -16.51
N TRP A 786 11.72 -11.76 -15.61
CA TRP A 786 12.27 -12.69 -14.62
C TRP A 786 12.82 -13.97 -15.23
N GLN A 787 12.17 -14.54 -16.25
CA GLN A 787 12.70 -15.69 -17.00
C GLN A 787 14.07 -15.37 -17.57
N ARG A 788 14.24 -14.22 -18.24
CA ARG A 788 15.53 -13.77 -18.76
C ARG A 788 16.58 -13.68 -17.64
N ILE A 789 16.25 -12.98 -16.55
CA ILE A 789 17.17 -12.78 -15.41
C ILE A 789 17.61 -14.12 -14.79
N ILE A 790 16.65 -15.04 -14.58
CA ILE A 790 16.95 -16.34 -13.96
C ILE A 790 17.74 -17.23 -14.92
N SER A 791 17.37 -17.30 -16.20
CA SER A 791 18.13 -18.06 -17.20
C SER A 791 19.57 -17.56 -17.29
N THR A 792 19.79 -16.25 -17.31
CA THR A 792 21.14 -15.66 -17.27
C THR A 792 21.91 -16.06 -16.00
N ALA A 793 21.28 -15.99 -14.83
CA ALA A 793 21.90 -16.40 -13.56
C ALA A 793 22.22 -17.91 -13.50
N LEU A 794 21.49 -18.74 -14.23
CA LEU A 794 21.71 -20.19 -14.37
C LEU A 794 22.74 -20.54 -15.46
N GLY A 795 23.24 -19.56 -16.22
CA GLY A 795 24.09 -19.80 -17.40
C GLY A 795 23.36 -20.46 -18.57
N GLN A 796 22.03 -20.38 -18.59
CA GLN A 796 21.18 -20.92 -19.65
C GLN A 796 20.93 -19.86 -20.74
N PRO A 797 20.65 -20.27 -21.99
CA PRO A 797 20.22 -19.34 -23.03
C PRO A 797 18.99 -18.55 -22.56
N ALA A 798 19.09 -17.23 -22.60
CA ALA A 798 18.00 -16.34 -22.23
C ALA A 798 17.36 -15.73 -23.49
N GLU A 799 16.03 -15.79 -23.58
CA GLU A 799 15.29 -15.16 -24.67
C GLU A 799 15.41 -13.63 -24.61
N LYS A 800 15.55 -13.01 -25.78
CA LYS A 800 15.50 -11.55 -25.89
C LYS A 800 14.07 -11.06 -25.67
N LEU A 801 13.90 -9.97 -24.94
CA LEU A 801 12.56 -9.40 -24.77
C LEU A 801 12.24 -8.59 -26.03
N VAL A 802 11.16 -8.97 -26.73
CA VAL A 802 10.76 -8.34 -28.00
C VAL A 802 10.48 -6.83 -27.88
N PHE A 803 10.22 -6.37 -26.66
CA PHE A 803 9.89 -4.98 -26.33
C PHE A 803 11.07 -4.16 -25.80
N GLU A 804 12.32 -4.66 -25.85
CA GLU A 804 13.49 -3.97 -25.27
C GLU A 804 13.72 -2.55 -25.79
N LYS A 805 13.30 -2.28 -27.03
CA LYS A 805 13.50 -0.97 -27.69
C LYS A 805 12.33 -0.01 -27.50
N ILE A 806 11.21 -0.49 -26.94
CA ILE A 806 10.01 0.33 -26.72
C ILE A 806 10.29 1.30 -25.56
N PRO A 807 9.96 2.59 -25.69
CA PRO A 807 9.99 3.55 -24.59
C PRO A 807 9.23 3.01 -23.36
N ALA A 808 9.86 3.01 -22.19
CA ALA A 808 9.21 2.61 -20.94
C ALA A 808 8.31 3.76 -20.46
N VAL A 809 7.01 3.49 -20.42
CA VAL A 809 5.98 4.49 -20.12
C VAL A 809 5.17 4.08 -18.89
N GLY A 810 4.95 5.04 -18.00
CA GLY A 810 3.99 4.93 -16.90
C GLY A 810 2.70 5.67 -17.24
N ARG A 811 1.59 5.27 -16.61
CA ARG A 811 0.32 5.98 -16.64
C ARG A 811 0.07 6.63 -15.29
N ILE A 812 -0.14 7.94 -15.26
CA ILE A 812 -0.51 8.70 -14.06
C ILE A 812 -1.88 9.34 -14.25
N THR A 813 -2.56 9.64 -13.14
CA THR A 813 -3.84 10.37 -13.15
C THR A 813 -3.60 11.83 -12.79
N VAL A 814 -4.33 12.75 -13.43
CA VAL A 814 -4.39 14.17 -13.06
C VAL A 814 -5.12 14.32 -11.72
N SER A 815 -4.41 14.00 -10.63
CA SER A 815 -4.98 13.82 -9.29
C SER A 815 -5.12 15.11 -8.49
N SER A 816 -4.42 16.17 -8.89
CA SER A 816 -4.43 17.48 -8.21
C SER A 816 -4.20 18.64 -9.19
N PRO A 817 -4.57 19.88 -8.82
CA PRO A 817 -4.25 21.08 -9.60
C PRO A 817 -2.74 21.27 -9.85
N ALA A 818 -1.88 20.74 -8.97
CA ALA A 818 -0.44 20.80 -9.16
C ALA A 818 0.04 19.98 -10.37
N VAL A 819 -0.62 18.83 -10.63
CA VAL A 819 -0.30 17.94 -11.77
C VAL A 819 -0.79 18.54 -13.10
N ILE A 820 -1.93 19.24 -13.11
CA ILE A 820 -2.48 19.82 -14.35
C ILE A 820 -1.85 21.17 -14.72
N ARG A 821 -1.36 21.94 -13.74
CA ARG A 821 -0.84 23.30 -13.95
C ARG A 821 0.23 23.41 -15.07
N PRO A 822 1.21 22.49 -15.18
CA PRO A 822 2.22 22.55 -16.24
C PRO A 822 1.63 22.37 -17.64
N LEU A 823 0.49 21.69 -17.74
CA LEU A 823 -0.26 21.48 -18.98
C LEU A 823 -1.19 22.67 -19.31
N GLY A 824 -1.18 23.74 -18.51
CA GLY A 824 -2.10 24.88 -18.65
C GLY A 824 -2.07 25.53 -20.03
N ASN A 825 -0.90 25.56 -20.69
CA ASN A 825 -0.77 26.06 -22.07
C ASN A 825 -1.57 25.23 -23.08
N LEU A 826 -1.75 23.92 -22.85
CA LEU A 826 -2.58 23.07 -23.70
C LEU A 826 -4.07 23.35 -23.55
N ASN A 827 -4.47 23.97 -22.42
CA ASN A 827 -5.85 24.32 -22.10
C ASN A 827 -6.17 25.80 -22.36
N LEU A 828 -5.15 26.64 -22.58
CA LEU A 828 -5.33 28.09 -22.72
C LEU A 828 -6.24 28.43 -23.93
N GLY A 829 -7.23 29.30 -23.70
CA GLY A 829 -8.17 29.74 -24.73
C GLY A 829 -9.22 28.69 -25.15
N LYS A 830 -9.21 27.50 -24.54
CA LYS A 830 -10.17 26.43 -24.84
C LYS A 830 -11.32 26.40 -23.83
N PRO A 831 -12.57 26.16 -24.26
CA PRO A 831 -13.66 25.87 -23.32
C PRO A 831 -13.36 24.57 -22.57
N TYR A 832 -13.90 24.41 -21.35
CA TYR A 832 -13.59 23.27 -20.47
C TYR A 832 -13.76 21.89 -21.14
N ARG A 833 -14.79 21.74 -21.99
CA ARG A 833 -15.01 20.50 -22.77
C ARG A 833 -13.83 20.10 -23.65
N ASP A 834 -13.04 21.06 -24.13
CA ASP A 834 -11.88 20.89 -25.02
C ASP A 834 -10.55 20.82 -24.24
N GLN A 835 -10.60 20.96 -22.92
CA GLN A 835 -9.44 20.91 -22.04
C GLN A 835 -9.11 19.49 -21.61
N ILE A 836 -7.84 19.27 -21.27
CA ILE A 836 -7.43 18.16 -20.38
C ILE A 836 -8.08 18.44 -19.02
N LYS A 837 -8.85 17.47 -18.51
CA LYS A 837 -9.69 17.65 -17.33
C LYS A 837 -9.05 17.02 -16.08
N PRO A 838 -9.49 17.41 -14.87
CA PRO A 838 -9.22 16.64 -13.66
C PRO A 838 -9.47 15.15 -13.86
N PHE A 839 -8.61 14.32 -13.27
CA PHE A 839 -8.71 12.86 -13.31
C PHE A 839 -8.54 12.21 -14.70
N ASN A 840 -8.15 12.95 -15.75
CA ASN A 840 -7.62 12.34 -16.99
C ASN A 840 -6.39 11.47 -16.69
N PHE A 841 -6.09 10.56 -17.61
CA PHE A 841 -4.79 9.90 -17.65
C PHE A 841 -3.76 10.77 -18.38
N LEU A 842 -2.52 10.71 -17.93
CA LEU A 842 -1.34 11.24 -18.61
C LEU A 842 -0.32 10.11 -18.76
N LEU A 843 0.48 10.19 -19.82
CA LEU A 843 1.68 9.38 -19.95
C LEU A 843 2.83 10.06 -19.23
N SER A 844 3.67 9.25 -18.60
CA SER A 844 4.80 9.68 -17.76
C SER A 844 6.07 8.96 -18.19
N TRP A 845 7.14 9.71 -18.40
CA TRP A 845 8.42 9.19 -18.89
C TRP A 845 9.51 9.17 -17.85
N HIS A 846 10.27 8.08 -17.83
CA HIS A 846 11.50 7.99 -17.05
C HIS A 846 12.70 8.32 -17.92
N VAL A 847 13.45 9.35 -17.54
CA VAL A 847 14.63 9.82 -18.29
C VAL A 847 15.86 9.01 -17.86
N LYS A 848 16.71 8.67 -18.83
CA LYS A 848 17.96 7.96 -18.57
C LYS A 848 18.97 8.87 -17.84
N PRO A 849 19.90 8.35 -17.03
CA PRO A 849 21.02 9.16 -16.55
C PRO A 849 21.74 9.87 -17.71
N LEU A 850 22.02 11.17 -17.55
CA LEU A 850 22.54 12.06 -18.61
C LEU A 850 21.62 12.23 -19.84
N GLY A 851 20.39 11.76 -19.75
CA GLY A 851 19.36 11.92 -20.77
C GLY A 851 18.55 13.21 -20.63
N CYS A 852 18.75 13.96 -19.54
CA CYS A 852 18.11 15.26 -19.35
C CYS A 852 18.64 16.25 -20.41
N PRO A 853 17.77 17.10 -20.98
CA PRO A 853 18.19 18.15 -21.89
C PRO A 853 19.22 19.11 -21.28
N LEU A 854 20.12 19.65 -22.10
CA LEU A 854 21.13 20.60 -21.61
C LEU A 854 20.49 21.86 -21.02
N GLY A 855 20.91 22.25 -19.81
CA GLY A 855 20.40 23.43 -19.11
C GLY A 855 19.14 23.19 -18.28
N THR A 856 18.70 21.94 -18.11
CA THR A 856 17.67 21.57 -17.13
C THR A 856 18.28 21.08 -15.83
N ASP A 857 17.52 21.17 -14.74
CA ASP A 857 17.85 20.58 -13.44
C ASP A 857 17.42 19.11 -13.43
N PRO A 858 18.34 18.12 -13.43
CA PRO A 858 17.98 16.71 -13.44
C PRO A 858 17.18 16.26 -12.21
N GLU A 859 17.28 16.97 -11.08
CA GLU A 859 16.47 16.68 -9.89
C GLU A 859 15.04 17.24 -10.00
N ARG A 860 14.81 18.16 -10.94
CA ARG A 860 13.52 18.80 -11.22
C ARG A 860 13.17 18.73 -12.70
N PHE A 861 13.27 17.53 -13.25
CA PHE A 861 12.88 17.26 -14.64
C PHE A 861 12.04 15.99 -14.70
N HIS A 862 10.80 16.10 -15.17
CA HIS A 862 9.94 14.94 -15.38
C HIS A 862 8.94 15.21 -16.49
N LEU A 863 8.98 14.39 -17.53
CA LEU A 863 8.16 14.57 -18.71
C LEU A 863 6.81 13.87 -18.56
N VAL A 864 5.76 14.65 -18.77
CA VAL A 864 4.38 14.19 -18.85
C VAL A 864 3.78 14.61 -20.18
N GLY A 865 2.75 13.92 -20.62
CA GLY A 865 1.99 14.36 -21.80
C GLY A 865 0.61 13.75 -21.87
N GLN A 866 -0.07 14.12 -22.94
CA GLN A 866 -1.40 13.65 -23.26
C GLN A 866 -1.46 12.11 -23.32
N TYR A 867 -2.62 11.56 -22.96
CA TYR A 867 -2.87 10.13 -23.14
C TYR A 867 -2.90 9.78 -24.63
N GLU A 868 -2.08 8.82 -25.03
CA GLU A 868 -2.00 8.31 -26.41
C GLU A 868 -1.79 6.80 -26.35
N THR A 869 -2.75 6.05 -26.85
CA THR A 869 -2.74 4.58 -26.79
C THR A 869 -1.88 3.97 -27.90
N ASP A 870 -1.67 4.68 -29.02
CA ASP A 870 -0.82 4.22 -30.11
C ASP A 870 0.66 4.51 -29.82
N SER A 871 1.38 3.47 -29.40
CA SER A 871 2.79 3.55 -29.04
C SER A 871 3.71 4.03 -30.17
N ARG A 872 3.26 3.94 -31.43
CA ARG A 872 4.02 4.43 -32.60
C ARG A 872 4.11 5.96 -32.65
N LYS A 873 3.18 6.66 -32.01
CA LYS A 873 3.14 8.13 -31.98
C LYS A 873 3.93 8.73 -30.82
N TRP A 874 4.38 7.93 -29.86
CA TRP A 874 5.03 8.47 -28.65
C TRP A 874 6.34 9.21 -28.95
N LEU A 875 7.16 8.68 -29.85
CA LEU A 875 8.45 9.28 -30.20
C LEU A 875 8.34 10.56 -31.04
N SER A 876 7.23 10.75 -31.76
CA SER A 876 6.99 11.95 -32.56
C SER A 876 6.26 13.06 -31.78
N GLY A 877 5.75 12.76 -30.58
CA GLY A 877 5.02 13.71 -29.74
C GLY A 877 5.91 14.74 -29.04
N ASP A 878 5.31 15.87 -28.71
CA ASP A 878 5.88 16.87 -27.80
C ASP A 878 5.44 16.59 -26.35
N TRP A 879 6.39 16.66 -25.43
CA TRP A 879 6.24 16.29 -24.02
C TRP A 879 6.56 17.45 -23.12
N ILE A 880 5.81 17.62 -22.04
CA ILE A 880 5.93 18.78 -21.15
C ILE A 880 6.67 18.38 -19.89
N ASP A 881 7.70 19.14 -19.53
CA ASP A 881 8.32 19.02 -18.23
C ASP A 881 7.40 19.57 -17.14
N GLN A 882 7.02 18.73 -16.18
CA GLN A 882 6.07 19.09 -15.13
C GLN A 882 6.54 20.22 -14.22
N TYR A 883 7.84 20.52 -14.18
CA TYR A 883 8.38 21.56 -13.31
C TYR A 883 8.49 22.90 -14.02
N SER A 884 9.09 22.92 -15.22
CA SER A 884 9.29 24.15 -15.98
C SER A 884 8.14 24.52 -16.92
N GLY A 885 7.26 23.57 -17.26
CA GLY A 885 6.20 23.74 -18.26
C GLY A 885 6.71 23.83 -19.70
N ARG A 886 8.00 23.61 -19.95
CA ARG A 886 8.61 23.64 -21.29
C ARG A 886 8.38 22.34 -22.04
N SER A 887 8.27 22.43 -23.37
CA SER A 887 8.11 21.27 -24.25
C SER A 887 9.44 20.70 -24.72
N TYR A 888 9.51 19.38 -24.84
CA TYR A 888 10.66 18.58 -25.24
C TYR A 888 10.21 17.42 -26.12
N ARG A 889 11.07 16.98 -27.05
CA ARG A 889 10.92 15.69 -27.72
C ARG A 889 11.57 14.58 -26.92
N ILE A 890 11.26 13.33 -27.24
CA ILE A 890 11.93 12.16 -26.64
C ILE A 890 12.65 11.33 -27.69
N THR A 891 13.70 10.62 -27.26
CA THR A 891 14.46 9.66 -28.07
C THR A 891 14.87 8.47 -27.21
N THR A 892 15.10 7.30 -27.83
CA THR A 892 15.65 6.11 -27.17
C THR A 892 17.05 5.74 -27.68
N THR A 893 17.48 6.29 -28.81
CA THR A 893 18.69 5.87 -29.55
C THR A 893 19.92 6.73 -29.30
N ASP A 894 19.76 8.01 -28.99
CA ASP A 894 20.90 8.93 -28.86
C ASP A 894 21.71 8.71 -27.57
N HIS A 895 22.99 9.10 -27.54
CA HIS A 895 23.84 8.87 -26.38
C HIS A 895 23.53 9.80 -25.19
N HIS A 896 23.03 11.02 -25.44
CA HIS A 896 22.73 12.05 -24.43
C HIS A 896 21.48 12.86 -24.83
N GLY A 897 20.90 13.61 -23.88
CA GLY A 897 19.85 14.58 -24.19
C GLY A 897 20.42 15.78 -24.97
N SER A 898 19.67 16.29 -25.95
CA SER A 898 20.02 17.53 -26.67
C SER A 898 19.45 18.76 -25.95
N ARG A 899 19.59 19.97 -26.50
CA ARG A 899 18.91 21.17 -25.93
C ARG A 899 17.38 21.07 -25.89
N ARG A 900 16.77 20.26 -26.78
CA ARG A 900 15.31 20.13 -26.92
C ARG A 900 14.80 18.68 -26.91
N THR A 901 15.67 17.70 -26.72
CA THR A 901 15.32 16.27 -26.75
C THR A 901 15.81 15.59 -25.49
N ALA A 902 14.92 14.92 -24.77
CA ALA A 902 15.27 14.08 -23.63
C ALA A 902 15.45 12.62 -24.07
N ARG A 903 16.45 11.94 -23.52
CA ARG A 903 16.62 10.50 -23.73
C ARG A 903 15.86 9.73 -22.66
N VAL A 904 14.77 9.08 -23.05
CA VAL A 904 13.95 8.26 -22.15
C VAL A 904 14.46 6.83 -22.07
N LYS A 905 14.16 6.16 -20.97
CA LYS A 905 14.46 4.74 -20.79
C LYS A 905 13.59 3.89 -21.70
N THR A 906 14.14 2.82 -22.25
CA THR A 906 13.34 1.75 -22.84
C THR A 906 12.96 0.69 -21.80
N TYR A 907 12.03 -0.21 -22.13
CA TYR A 907 11.78 -1.38 -21.28
C TYR A 907 13.03 -2.25 -21.11
N GLY A 908 13.92 -2.30 -22.10
CA GLY A 908 15.22 -2.96 -22.00
C GLY A 908 16.14 -2.29 -20.98
N ASP A 909 16.23 -0.95 -21.00
CA ASP A 909 16.97 -0.18 -19.98
C ASP A 909 16.40 -0.45 -18.58
N VAL A 910 15.07 -0.43 -18.42
CA VAL A 910 14.41 -0.72 -17.14
C VAL A 910 14.71 -2.15 -16.68
N ALA A 911 14.60 -3.14 -17.56
CA ALA A 911 14.89 -4.54 -17.23
C ALA A 911 16.35 -4.73 -16.78
N THR A 912 17.29 -4.08 -17.47
CA THR A 912 18.71 -4.08 -17.06
C THR A 912 18.92 -3.35 -15.73
N GLU A 913 18.36 -2.17 -15.54
CA GLU A 913 18.45 -1.48 -14.25
C GLU A 913 17.82 -2.29 -13.11
N TYR A 914 16.74 -3.02 -13.39
CA TYR A 914 16.07 -3.92 -12.47
C TYR A 914 16.98 -5.08 -12.07
N GLU A 915 17.53 -5.80 -13.05
CA GLU A 915 18.46 -6.92 -12.85
C GLU A 915 19.71 -6.51 -12.06
N PHE A 916 20.25 -5.33 -12.35
CA PHE A 916 21.47 -4.82 -11.75
C PHE A 916 21.22 -3.87 -10.56
N HIS A 917 19.99 -3.78 -10.05
CA HIS A 917 19.66 -2.90 -8.93
C HIS A 917 20.50 -3.24 -7.68
N PRO A 918 21.28 -2.29 -7.13
CA PRO A 918 22.16 -2.57 -5.99
C PRO A 918 21.37 -2.79 -4.69
N GLU A 919 21.89 -3.64 -3.81
CA GLU A 919 21.44 -3.73 -2.41
C GLU A 919 22.29 -2.78 -1.55
N SER A 920 22.15 -1.47 -1.78
CA SER A 920 23.05 -0.45 -1.18
C SER A 920 23.08 -0.44 0.35
N LYS A 921 22.13 -1.12 1.00
CA LYS A 921 22.05 -1.29 2.45
C LYS A 921 23.07 -2.29 3.00
N CYS A 922 23.65 -3.11 2.13
CA CYS A 922 24.59 -4.17 2.46
C CYS A 922 25.98 -3.91 1.85
N ALA A 923 26.97 -4.65 2.34
CA ALA A 923 28.32 -4.71 1.82
C ALA A 923 28.56 -6.04 1.10
N GLY A 924 29.43 -6.04 0.08
CA GLY A 924 30.02 -7.26 -0.47
C GLY A 924 31.05 -7.86 0.49
N VAL A 925 31.65 -8.98 0.09
CA VAL A 925 32.66 -9.71 0.89
C VAL A 925 34.01 -9.00 1.01
N ASP A 926 34.31 -8.08 0.10
CA ASP A 926 35.42 -7.13 0.21
C ASP A 926 35.08 -5.95 1.17
N GLY A 927 33.89 -6.03 1.77
CA GLY A 927 33.25 -5.04 2.60
C GLY A 927 32.73 -3.82 1.82
N LYS A 928 33.05 -3.66 0.52
CA LYS A 928 32.63 -2.44 -0.20
C LYS A 928 31.11 -2.41 -0.31
N VAL A 929 30.56 -1.22 -0.42
CA VAL A 929 29.12 -1.04 -0.59
C VAL A 929 28.64 -1.88 -1.77
N CYS A 930 27.58 -2.67 -1.59
CA CYS A 930 27.04 -3.48 -2.66
C CYS A 930 26.62 -2.58 -3.83
N ASP A 931 27.15 -2.92 -5.00
CA ASP A 931 26.92 -2.23 -6.26
C ASP A 931 26.23 -3.14 -7.29
N LYS A 932 26.23 -2.71 -8.56
CA LYS A 932 25.60 -3.45 -9.66
C LYS A 932 26.23 -4.83 -9.89
N GLN A 933 27.54 -4.94 -9.70
CA GLN A 933 28.37 -6.12 -10.01
C GLN A 933 28.54 -7.09 -8.83
N THR A 934 28.18 -6.67 -7.62
CA THR A 934 28.34 -7.49 -6.41
C THR A 934 27.51 -8.78 -6.50
N ILE A 935 28.13 -9.95 -6.40
CA ILE A 935 27.44 -11.25 -6.47
C ILE A 935 27.84 -12.08 -5.24
N GLY A 936 26.92 -12.89 -4.73
CA GLY A 936 27.16 -13.82 -3.64
C GLY A 936 26.77 -13.31 -2.27
N LEU A 937 27.49 -13.77 -1.25
CA LEU A 937 27.17 -13.51 0.16
C LEU A 937 27.38 -12.03 0.52
N LEU A 938 26.33 -11.40 1.05
CA LEU A 938 26.35 -10.02 1.51
C LEU A 938 26.50 -9.92 3.03
N GLN A 939 27.09 -8.83 3.48
CA GLN A 939 27.33 -8.52 4.89
C GLN A 939 26.60 -7.23 5.30
N ARG A 940 26.36 -7.08 6.60
CA ARG A 940 25.88 -5.83 7.18
C ARG A 940 26.96 -4.76 7.04
N ARG A 941 26.56 -3.51 6.75
CA ARG A 941 27.49 -2.38 6.68
C ARG A 941 27.84 -1.88 8.08
N HIS A 942 29.01 -1.24 8.19
CA HIS A 942 29.39 -0.43 9.34
C HIS A 942 29.08 1.03 9.03
N ILE A 943 28.14 1.62 9.75
CA ILE A 943 27.61 2.97 9.53
C ILE A 943 27.92 3.83 10.74
N ARG A 944 28.60 4.96 10.51
CA ARG A 944 28.78 6.02 11.50
C ARG A 944 27.74 7.11 11.26
N VAL A 945 27.06 7.52 12.32
CA VAL A 945 26.15 8.66 12.30
C VAL A 945 26.98 9.92 12.02
N GLU A 946 26.82 10.50 10.83
CA GLU A 946 27.46 11.77 10.46
C GLU A 946 26.63 12.96 10.97
N GLN A 947 25.32 12.88 10.78
CA GLN A 947 24.35 13.88 11.19
C GLN A 947 22.97 13.24 11.35
N ILE A 948 22.16 13.78 12.25
CA ILE A 948 20.77 13.39 12.46
C ILE A 948 19.87 14.40 11.73
N LYS A 949 18.94 13.89 10.92
CA LYS A 949 17.94 14.67 10.20
C LYS A 949 16.53 14.38 10.70
N TYR A 950 15.78 15.42 11.05
CA TYR A 950 14.38 15.29 11.46
C TYR A 950 13.42 15.28 10.27
N ILE A 951 12.59 14.24 10.21
CA ILE A 951 11.65 14.02 9.10
C ILE A 951 10.21 13.76 9.57
N GLY A 952 9.25 14.12 8.72
CA GLY A 952 7.85 13.68 8.83
C GLY A 952 7.65 12.22 8.39
N LYS A 953 6.39 11.76 8.32
CA LYS A 953 6.06 10.39 7.89
C LYS A 953 6.45 10.17 6.43
N GLU A 954 6.15 11.14 5.57
CA GLU A 954 6.48 11.15 4.14
C GLU A 954 7.95 11.45 3.85
N SER A 955 8.81 11.44 4.87
CA SER A 955 10.24 11.75 4.75
C SER A 955 10.56 13.18 4.28
N ASN A 956 9.56 14.08 4.33
CA ASN A 956 9.76 15.50 4.10
C ASN A 956 10.68 16.06 5.20
N SER A 957 11.73 16.78 4.80
CA SER A 957 12.64 17.44 5.73
C SER A 957 11.92 18.56 6.47
N LEU A 958 12.01 18.55 7.80
CA LEU A 958 11.38 19.54 8.67
C LEU A 958 12.35 20.66 9.09
N GLU A 959 13.61 20.58 8.67
CA GLU A 959 14.70 21.45 9.13
C GLU A 959 14.87 22.76 8.34
N ARG A 960 13.99 23.08 7.39
CA ARG A 960 13.95 24.44 6.82
C ARG A 960 13.15 25.37 7.75
N CYS A 961 13.73 25.65 8.92
CA CYS A 961 13.35 26.80 9.74
C CYS A 961 14.00 28.05 9.17
#